data_AF-A0A4Y7LPB0-F1
#
_entry.id   AF-A0A4Y7LPB0-F1
#
_cell.length_a   1.000
_cell.length_b   1.000
_cell.length_c   1.000
_cell.angle_alpha   90.00
_cell.angle_beta   90.00
_cell.angle_gamma   90.00
#
_symmetry.space_group_name_H-M   'P 1'
#
loop_
_entity.id
_entity.type
_entity.pdbx_description
1 polymer ?
#
loop_
_entity_poly.entity_id
_entity_poly.type
_entity_poly.pdbx_seq_one_letter_code
_entity_poly.pdbx_strand_id
1 'polypeptide(L)'
;MTRYLNAFEDQAGECRNSVDCVFKTILSSKLCWGYEHDCPNHLGYSSAHCPSDDRGWSDSKSQQLQTFFDQADFGFVKQQKESKSVICKPQSNGDSFLECSPYLQFCRGSNLYIDFRDLSKRKDHPFRYKMDVLKKGQIGGHCELNTTKLKEESVHLSPLQSWGPEIQHFEKLSHKIERESPICDLYIEKPTFIMKLDATVNMYHHFCDFFNLYTSLHVNGTHKDMFSRDINILIWETYSYYSNFGITWSAFTANPIKNLRSFEGKRVCFKEALFPLLPRMIFGLYYNTPVVWGCQDSGLFHAFSKFILHRLKVPKRSAAIEEEPVIRITLLSRNTQFRRILNEEELIQKLKFSSRRFIVNKVEFTHETDFLQQLKVIQDTDILIGMHGAGLTHLLFLPDWAAVFELYNCGDEHCYKDLARLRGVAYETWSAQTKVKPQDEGHHPEGGPHAKFTNYAFDADEFQKIVDRAADRVVNHETFRRMRDFYKILGIQKTASTNQIKKAYRKMAKELHPDKNTEDPNASEKFQDLGAAYETLSDPEKRELYDRCGEECVKKEGANGGGGMDPFASFFGDFGFGFGGNDNRGQREVSKGADIQMDLFVSLEELYAGNFVEITHNKPVMKPAKGTRKCNCRQEMVTRQLGPGRFQMTQQAVCDECPNVKFVTEERVLEIEIEPGMTDGQEQRFTAEGEPHVDGEPGDLRLRIQTNPHPVFERRGDDLYTNVTISLADALAGFEMVIEHLDGHKVQIVRDKVTWPGARIRKKGEGMPNYENNNLFGMLYVTFDVQFPKQELSEEAKEQIRKLLGQDAINKVYNGLRGF
;
A
#
# COMPACT_ATOMS: atom_id res chain seq x y z
N MET A 1 -10.68 -0.29 9.39
CA MET A 1 -10.57 -0.09 10.85
C MET A 1 -10.55 1.39 11.22
N THR A 2 -9.66 2.22 10.66
CA THR A 2 -9.57 3.67 10.95
C THR A 2 -10.91 4.42 10.84
N ARG A 3 -11.61 4.33 9.70
CA ARG A 3 -12.93 4.96 9.50
C ARG A 3 -14.00 4.49 10.50
N TYR A 4 -13.92 3.23 10.92
CA TYR A 4 -14.80 2.71 11.97
C TYR A 4 -14.47 3.34 13.32
N LEU A 5 -13.20 3.35 13.73
CA LEU A 5 -12.80 3.97 14.99
C LEU A 5 -13.13 5.47 15.03
N ASN A 6 -12.98 6.19 13.91
CA ASN A 6 -13.38 7.60 13.82
C ASN A 6 -14.89 7.82 13.97
N ALA A 7 -15.71 6.86 13.56
CA ALA A 7 -17.16 6.91 13.72
C ALA A 7 -17.62 6.55 15.15
N PHE A 8 -16.73 6.02 16.01
CA PHE A 8 -17.04 5.59 17.38
C PHE A 8 -15.98 6.09 18.37
N GLU A 9 -16.18 7.31 18.87
CA GLU A 9 -15.21 8.04 19.71
C GLU A 9 -14.79 7.29 20.97
N ASP A 10 -15.70 6.54 21.61
CA ASP A 10 -15.39 5.71 22.79
C ASP A 10 -14.38 4.60 22.46
N GLN A 11 -14.56 3.92 21.32
CA GLN A 11 -13.66 2.85 20.86
C GLN A 11 -12.33 3.41 20.35
N ALA A 12 -12.34 4.61 19.75
CA ALA A 12 -11.12 5.34 19.46
C ALA A 12 -10.38 5.71 20.76
N GLY A 13 -11.09 6.11 21.82
CA GLY A 13 -10.53 6.40 23.14
C GLY A 13 -9.84 5.19 23.76
N GLU A 14 -10.50 4.03 23.76
CA GLU A 14 -9.92 2.75 24.22
C GLU A 14 -8.65 2.39 23.43
N CYS A 15 -8.68 2.54 22.10
CA CYS A 15 -7.51 2.31 21.26
C CYS A 15 -6.37 3.33 21.54
N ARG A 16 -6.67 4.62 21.76
CA ARG A 16 -5.65 5.63 22.15
C ARG A 16 -4.96 5.26 23.47
N ASN A 17 -5.71 4.69 24.40
CA ASN A 17 -5.24 4.34 25.73
C ASN A 17 -4.52 2.97 25.78
N SER A 18 -4.83 2.04 24.86
CA SER A 18 -4.22 0.70 24.81
C SER A 18 -2.81 0.73 24.20
N VAL A 19 -1.79 0.20 24.88
CA VAL A 19 -0.39 0.19 24.38
C VAL A 19 -0.26 -0.58 23.05
N ASP A 20 -1.09 -1.60 22.84
CA ASP A 20 -1.03 -2.50 21.68
C ASP A 20 -1.84 -2.01 20.47
N CYS A 21 -2.50 -0.85 20.55
CA CYS A 21 -3.32 -0.41 19.42
C CYS A 21 -2.48 0.11 18.24
N VAL A 22 -2.38 -0.72 17.20
CA VAL A 22 -1.66 -0.44 15.95
C VAL A 22 -2.23 0.78 15.19
N PHE A 23 -3.44 1.24 15.51
CA PHE A 23 -4.12 2.32 14.79
C PHE A 23 -3.92 3.71 15.41
N LYS A 24 -3.19 3.86 16.52
CA LYS A 24 -3.02 5.14 17.24
C LYS A 24 -2.60 6.30 16.36
N THR A 25 -1.63 6.10 15.49
CA THR A 25 -1.06 7.13 14.60
C THR A 25 -2.05 7.62 13.55
N ILE A 26 -3.08 6.82 13.23
CA ILE A 26 -4.03 7.09 12.14
C ILE A 26 -5.39 7.58 12.68
N LEU A 27 -5.63 7.54 14.00
CA LEU A 27 -6.85 8.02 14.65
C LEU A 27 -7.06 9.54 14.60
N SER A 28 -6.05 10.30 14.19
CA SER A 28 -6.15 11.75 13.93
C SER A 28 -6.66 12.08 12.52
N SER A 29 -6.62 11.11 11.61
CA SER A 29 -7.13 11.27 10.24
C SER A 29 -8.65 11.36 10.31
N LYS A 30 -9.27 12.48 9.92
CA LYS A 30 -10.74 12.67 9.94
C LYS A 30 -11.47 11.86 8.84
N LEU A 31 -10.98 10.67 8.50
CA LEU A 31 -11.52 9.80 7.46
C LEU A 31 -12.90 9.27 7.86
N CYS A 32 -13.83 9.26 6.91
CA CYS A 32 -15.22 8.86 7.10
C CYS A 32 -15.71 7.96 5.94
N TRP A 33 -16.86 7.32 6.09
CA TRP A 33 -17.42 6.45 5.05
C TRP A 33 -18.07 7.26 3.92
N GLY A 34 -18.66 8.42 4.22
CA GLY A 34 -19.32 9.30 3.27
C GLY A 34 -20.81 9.51 3.57
N TYR A 35 -21.42 8.65 4.39
CA TYR A 35 -22.81 8.79 4.81
C TYR A 35 -22.98 9.59 6.12
N GLU A 36 -21.89 9.91 6.81
CA GLU A 36 -21.93 10.72 8.03
C GLU A 36 -22.23 12.19 7.71
N HIS A 37 -23.00 12.86 8.56
CA HIS A 37 -23.51 14.22 8.32
C HIS A 37 -22.41 15.26 8.04
N ASP A 38 -21.29 15.17 8.76
CA ASP A 38 -20.18 16.13 8.68
C ASP A 38 -18.95 15.59 7.93
N CYS A 39 -19.14 14.57 7.07
CA CYS A 39 -18.06 13.98 6.29
C CYS A 39 -17.74 14.82 5.04
N PRO A 40 -16.56 15.45 4.93
CA PRO A 40 -16.17 16.13 3.70
C PRO A 40 -15.98 15.13 2.56
N ASN A 41 -16.42 15.47 1.35
CA ASN A 41 -16.36 14.57 0.18
C ASN A 41 -14.98 13.96 -0.06
N HIS A 42 -13.90 14.74 0.10
CA HIS A 42 -12.52 14.28 -0.11
C HIS A 42 -11.98 13.33 0.98
N LEU A 43 -12.67 13.21 2.12
CA LEU A 43 -12.33 12.30 3.22
C LEU A 43 -13.20 11.04 3.26
N GLY A 44 -14.20 10.96 2.37
CA GLY A 44 -15.06 9.80 2.19
C GLY A 44 -14.29 8.54 1.77
N TYR A 45 -14.95 7.39 1.80
CA TYR A 45 -14.34 6.15 1.29
C TYR A 45 -14.50 6.01 -0.23
N SER A 46 -15.58 6.59 -0.79
CA SER A 46 -15.88 6.47 -2.21
C SER A 46 -14.75 7.03 -3.08
N SER A 47 -14.35 6.24 -4.07
CA SER A 47 -13.38 6.60 -5.12
C SER A 47 -14.05 6.65 -6.49
N ALA A 48 -15.38 6.79 -6.50
CA ALA A 48 -16.16 6.68 -7.72
C ALA A 48 -15.77 7.77 -8.73
N HIS A 49 -15.69 7.40 -9.99
CA HIS A 49 -15.47 8.35 -11.08
C HIS A 49 -16.27 7.98 -12.33
N CYS A 50 -16.62 8.99 -13.12
CA CYS A 50 -17.39 8.84 -14.36
C CYS A 50 -16.56 9.43 -15.51
N PRO A 51 -15.78 8.62 -16.25
CA PRO A 51 -14.93 9.12 -17.33
C PRO A 51 -15.73 9.70 -18.49
N SER A 52 -16.88 9.10 -18.82
CA SER A 52 -17.73 9.52 -19.94
C SER A 52 -18.94 10.34 -19.46
N ASP A 53 -19.33 11.33 -20.25
CA ASP A 53 -20.51 12.15 -19.98
C ASP A 53 -21.79 11.34 -20.11
N ASP A 54 -22.76 11.66 -19.27
CA ASP A 54 -23.99 10.93 -19.19
C ASP A 54 -24.85 11.01 -20.47
N ARG A 55 -25.60 9.94 -20.75
CA ARG A 55 -26.48 9.82 -21.93
C ARG A 55 -27.97 10.00 -21.56
N GLY A 56 -28.29 11.03 -20.77
CA GLY A 56 -29.67 11.52 -20.60
C GLY A 56 -30.34 11.30 -19.24
N TRP A 57 -29.58 10.91 -18.21
CA TRP A 57 -29.98 10.76 -16.80
C TRP A 57 -29.57 11.94 -15.90
N SER A 58 -28.70 12.84 -16.35
CA SER A 58 -28.18 13.97 -15.57
C SER A 58 -27.82 15.16 -16.44
N ASP A 59 -28.07 16.35 -15.92
CA ASP A 59 -27.81 17.63 -16.59
C ASP A 59 -26.34 18.08 -16.45
N SER A 60 -25.57 17.44 -15.56
CA SER A 60 -24.16 17.74 -15.33
C SER A 60 -23.36 16.55 -14.80
N LYS A 61 -22.04 16.56 -15.01
CA LYS A 61 -21.11 15.54 -14.50
C LYS A 61 -21.10 15.42 -12.96
N SER A 62 -21.33 16.54 -12.27
CA SER A 62 -21.47 16.53 -10.81
C SER A 62 -22.74 15.79 -10.37
N GLN A 63 -23.85 15.98 -11.09
CA GLN A 63 -25.10 15.28 -10.80
C GLN A 63 -24.99 13.79 -11.15
N GLN A 64 -24.29 13.44 -12.24
CA GLN A 64 -23.99 12.05 -12.59
C GLN A 64 -23.27 11.30 -11.47
N LEU A 65 -22.20 11.91 -10.93
CA LEU A 65 -21.43 11.37 -9.80
C LEU A 65 -22.26 11.27 -8.53
N GLN A 66 -23.07 12.30 -8.23
CA GLN A 66 -23.95 12.30 -7.06
C GLN A 66 -25.00 11.18 -7.14
N THR A 67 -25.65 11.02 -8.30
CA THR A 67 -26.61 9.94 -8.53
C THR A 67 -25.97 8.57 -8.37
N PHE A 68 -24.74 8.38 -8.88
CA PHE A 68 -24.02 7.13 -8.69
C PHE A 68 -23.72 6.87 -7.21
N PHE A 69 -23.28 7.89 -6.47
CA PHE A 69 -23.04 7.79 -5.04
C PHE A 69 -24.32 7.42 -4.26
N ASP A 70 -25.43 8.06 -4.58
CA ASP A 70 -26.73 7.86 -3.91
C ASP A 70 -27.36 6.49 -4.21
N GLN A 71 -27.12 5.92 -5.39
CA GLN A 71 -27.80 4.70 -5.84
C GLN A 71 -26.93 3.44 -5.75
N ALA A 72 -25.62 3.55 -5.93
CA ALA A 72 -24.70 2.43 -6.11
C ALA A 72 -23.51 2.43 -5.14
N ASP A 73 -23.41 3.42 -4.24
CA ASP A 73 -22.33 3.55 -3.26
C ASP A 73 -22.88 3.84 -1.84
N PHE A 74 -22.06 4.35 -0.93
CA PHE A 74 -22.42 4.67 0.45
C PHE A 74 -23.55 5.71 0.59
N GLY A 75 -23.91 6.46 -0.47
CA GLY A 75 -25.10 7.30 -0.47
C GLY A 75 -26.40 6.48 -0.37
N PHE A 76 -26.43 5.25 -0.89
CA PHE A 76 -27.57 4.34 -0.68
C PHE A 76 -27.75 4.03 0.81
N VAL A 77 -26.65 3.78 1.51
CA VAL A 77 -26.66 3.56 2.97
C VAL A 77 -27.18 4.80 3.69
N LYS A 78 -26.76 6.00 3.26
CA LYS A 78 -27.25 7.27 3.82
C LYS A 78 -28.78 7.37 3.68
N GLN A 79 -29.30 7.14 2.49
CA GLN A 79 -30.74 7.18 2.23
C GLN A 79 -31.52 6.15 3.07
N GLN A 80 -31.01 4.92 3.18
CA GLN A 80 -31.62 3.88 4.01
C GLN A 80 -31.59 4.24 5.50
N LYS A 81 -30.59 4.99 5.97
CA LYS A 81 -30.50 5.45 7.36
C LYS A 81 -31.49 6.59 7.64
N GLU A 82 -31.55 7.58 6.76
CA GLU A 82 -32.36 8.79 6.92
C GLU A 82 -33.86 8.54 6.72
N SER A 83 -34.22 7.54 5.91
CA SER A 83 -35.62 7.19 5.62
C SER A 83 -36.29 6.32 6.68
N LYS A 84 -35.58 5.91 7.74
CA LYS A 84 -36.17 5.05 8.78
C LYS A 84 -37.22 5.79 9.59
N SER A 85 -38.28 5.08 9.93
CA SER A 85 -39.33 5.57 10.80
C SER A 85 -39.58 4.61 11.95
N VAL A 86 -39.91 5.16 13.12
CA VAL A 86 -40.23 4.38 14.31
C VAL A 86 -41.66 3.86 14.20
N ILE A 87 -41.82 2.55 14.24
CA ILE A 87 -43.11 1.86 14.22
C ILE A 87 -43.60 1.59 15.65
N CYS A 88 -42.68 1.21 16.54
CA CYS A 88 -42.95 0.87 17.94
C CYS A 88 -42.03 1.73 18.81
N LYS A 89 -42.60 2.72 19.50
CA LYS A 89 -41.86 3.71 20.28
C LYS A 89 -41.85 3.34 21.77
N PRO A 90 -40.67 3.23 22.42
CA PRO A 90 -40.58 2.92 23.84
C PRO A 90 -41.13 4.09 24.67
N GLN A 91 -41.86 3.79 25.74
CA GLN A 91 -42.40 4.79 26.67
C GLN A 91 -41.55 4.91 27.94
N SER A 92 -40.84 3.84 28.29
CA SER A 92 -39.97 3.72 29.45
C SER A 92 -38.74 2.86 29.14
N ASN A 93 -37.73 2.93 30.00
CA ASN A 93 -36.55 2.09 29.83
C ASN A 93 -36.92 0.59 29.90
N GLY A 94 -36.32 -0.22 29.03
CA GLY A 94 -36.64 -1.65 28.88
C GLY A 94 -37.90 -1.97 28.04
N ASP A 95 -38.61 -0.95 27.55
CA ASP A 95 -39.70 -1.18 26.59
C ASP A 95 -39.18 -1.67 25.23
N SER A 96 -40.10 -2.21 24.43
CA SER A 96 -39.81 -2.64 23.08
C SER A 96 -39.66 -1.47 22.12
N PHE A 97 -38.82 -1.66 21.12
CA PHE A 97 -38.59 -0.70 20.05
C PHE A 97 -38.59 -1.40 18.70
N LEU A 98 -39.12 -0.73 17.67
CA LEU A 98 -39.02 -1.16 16.28
C LEU A 98 -38.93 0.07 15.39
N GLU A 99 -37.87 0.17 14.61
CA GLU A 99 -37.75 1.11 13.49
C GLU A 99 -37.52 0.33 12.19
N CYS A 100 -38.04 0.86 11.09
CA CYS A 100 -37.90 0.26 9.78
C CYS A 100 -37.68 1.31 8.70
N SER A 101 -36.96 0.93 7.64
CA SER A 101 -36.93 1.69 6.38
C SER A 101 -38.23 1.48 5.58
N PRO A 102 -38.47 2.29 4.54
CA PRO A 102 -39.68 2.18 3.71
C PRO A 102 -39.90 0.77 3.17
N TYR A 103 -41.18 0.38 3.07
CA TYR A 103 -41.61 -0.95 2.64
C TYR A 103 -41.08 -2.11 3.51
N LEU A 104 -40.62 -1.82 4.73
CA LEU A 104 -40.08 -2.82 5.66
C LEU A 104 -38.91 -3.61 5.05
N GLN A 105 -38.07 -2.96 4.25
CA GLN A 105 -36.90 -3.58 3.62
C GLN A 105 -35.79 -3.90 4.64
N PHE A 106 -35.62 -3.01 5.60
CA PHE A 106 -34.73 -3.17 6.75
C PHE A 106 -35.49 -2.80 8.02
N CYS A 107 -35.32 -3.57 9.09
CA CYS A 107 -35.84 -3.23 10.40
C CYS A 107 -34.83 -3.56 11.51
N ARG A 108 -34.83 -2.77 12.58
CA ARG A 108 -34.18 -3.14 13.84
C ARG A 108 -35.17 -2.99 14.98
N GLY A 109 -35.11 -3.90 15.93
CA GLY A 109 -35.91 -3.79 17.13
C GLY A 109 -35.24 -4.40 18.35
N SER A 110 -35.65 -3.89 19.51
CA SER A 110 -35.18 -4.35 20.81
C SER A 110 -36.34 -4.84 21.65
N ASN A 111 -36.04 -5.81 22.52
CA ASN A 111 -36.98 -6.48 23.41
C ASN A 111 -38.20 -6.98 22.63
N LEU A 112 -38.01 -7.86 21.65
CA LEU A 112 -39.07 -8.39 20.79
C LEU A 112 -39.51 -9.79 21.23
N TYR A 113 -40.79 -10.08 21.10
CA TYR A 113 -41.39 -11.41 21.32
C TYR A 113 -41.71 -12.05 19.98
N ILE A 114 -41.36 -13.33 19.81
CA ILE A 114 -41.75 -14.16 18.67
C ILE A 114 -42.20 -15.56 19.13
N ASP A 115 -43.35 -16.03 18.63
CA ASP A 115 -43.94 -17.34 18.97
C ASP A 115 -43.77 -18.36 17.84
N PHE A 116 -42.93 -19.36 18.06
CA PHE A 116 -42.63 -20.44 17.11
C PHE A 116 -43.30 -21.78 17.47
N ARG A 117 -44.32 -21.78 18.35
CA ARG A 117 -44.98 -23.03 18.79
C ARG A 117 -45.70 -23.77 17.65
N ASP A 118 -46.23 -23.03 16.68
CA ASP A 118 -46.96 -23.61 15.56
C ASP A 118 -46.07 -24.25 14.49
N LEU A 119 -44.76 -23.92 14.46
CA LEU A 119 -43.80 -24.53 13.53
C LEU A 119 -43.78 -26.06 13.66
N SER A 120 -43.88 -26.58 14.88
CA SER A 120 -43.93 -28.03 15.18
C SER A 120 -45.15 -28.75 14.58
N LYS A 121 -46.20 -28.00 14.26
CA LYS A 121 -47.48 -28.53 13.75
C LYS A 121 -47.60 -28.38 12.24
N ARG A 122 -46.67 -27.66 11.59
CA ARG A 122 -46.68 -27.46 10.15
C ARG A 122 -46.36 -28.77 9.44
N LYS A 123 -47.12 -29.09 8.39
CA LYS A 123 -46.93 -30.30 7.57
C LYS A 123 -46.07 -30.05 6.34
N ASP A 124 -45.83 -28.79 5.98
CA ASP A 124 -45.13 -28.37 4.77
C ASP A 124 -43.61 -28.27 4.95
N HIS A 125 -43.02 -29.10 5.81
CA HIS A 125 -41.56 -29.13 6.02
C HIS A 125 -40.85 -30.00 4.98
N PRO A 126 -39.60 -29.64 4.61
CA PRO A 126 -38.94 -28.36 4.85
C PRO A 126 -39.48 -27.27 3.91
N PHE A 127 -39.58 -26.02 4.38
CA PHE A 127 -40.12 -24.93 3.57
C PHE A 127 -39.15 -23.78 3.36
N ARG A 128 -39.31 -23.14 2.20
CA ARG A 128 -38.50 -22.05 1.66
C ARG A 128 -39.40 -20.92 1.15
N TYR A 129 -38.98 -19.67 1.35
CA TYR A 129 -39.70 -18.46 0.91
C TYR A 129 -41.18 -18.37 1.34
N LYS A 130 -41.49 -18.89 2.53
CA LYS A 130 -42.84 -18.78 3.07
C LYS A 130 -43.11 -17.35 3.52
N MET A 131 -44.35 -16.93 3.28
CA MET A 131 -44.88 -15.61 3.58
C MET A 131 -45.73 -15.59 4.84
N ASP A 132 -45.90 -16.76 5.45
CA ASP A 132 -46.82 -17.05 6.54
C ASP A 132 -46.09 -17.73 7.70
N VAL A 133 -44.80 -17.41 7.90
CA VAL A 133 -44.02 -18.00 8.99
C VAL A 133 -44.56 -17.51 10.33
N LEU A 134 -44.84 -16.20 10.44
CA LEU A 134 -45.56 -15.61 11.57
C LEU A 134 -46.98 -15.24 11.15
N LYS A 135 -47.89 -15.41 12.09
CA LYS A 135 -49.30 -15.01 11.98
C LYS A 135 -49.62 -14.01 13.07
N LYS A 136 -50.84 -13.48 13.02
CA LYS A 136 -51.38 -12.59 14.05
C LYS A 136 -51.18 -13.16 15.46
N GLY A 137 -50.67 -12.34 16.37
CA GLY A 137 -50.36 -12.71 17.75
C GLY A 137 -49.04 -13.46 17.97
N GLN A 138 -48.25 -13.69 16.92
CA GLN A 138 -46.97 -14.40 17.03
C GLN A 138 -45.75 -13.49 17.04
N ILE A 139 -45.91 -12.17 16.88
CA ILE A 139 -44.82 -11.20 17.00
C ILE A 139 -45.33 -9.93 17.67
N GLY A 140 -44.54 -9.36 18.58
CA GLY A 140 -44.95 -8.14 19.25
C GLY A 140 -43.94 -7.58 20.24
N GLY A 141 -44.35 -6.48 20.88
CA GLY A 141 -43.55 -5.77 21.87
C GLY A 141 -44.38 -4.85 22.76
N HIS A 142 -43.82 -4.49 23.92
CA HIS A 142 -44.42 -3.53 24.84
C HIS A 142 -43.98 -2.11 24.49
N CYS A 143 -44.82 -1.37 23.76
CA CYS A 143 -44.51 -0.02 23.28
C CYS A 143 -45.77 0.76 22.88
N GLU A 144 -45.60 2.01 22.48
CA GLU A 144 -46.59 2.76 21.70
C GLU A 144 -46.46 2.39 20.21
N LEU A 145 -47.41 1.58 19.72
CA LEU A 145 -47.43 1.07 18.35
C LEU A 145 -48.18 2.01 17.41
N ASN A 146 -47.52 2.47 16.35
CA ASN A 146 -48.16 3.21 15.26
C ASN A 146 -48.74 2.25 14.22
N THR A 147 -49.99 1.84 14.43
CA THR A 147 -50.67 0.86 13.56
C THR A 147 -50.94 1.39 12.15
N THR A 148 -51.13 2.69 11.99
CA THR A 148 -51.36 3.31 10.68
C THR A 148 -50.11 3.21 9.82
N LYS A 149 -48.97 3.64 10.39
CA LYS A 149 -47.67 3.56 9.73
C LYS A 149 -47.28 2.12 9.38
N LEU A 150 -47.49 1.19 10.32
CA LEU A 150 -47.22 -0.24 10.06
C LEU A 150 -48.00 -0.76 8.84
N LYS A 151 -49.27 -0.40 8.70
CA LYS A 151 -50.10 -0.79 7.55
C LYS A 151 -49.63 -0.14 6.24
N GLU A 152 -49.29 1.14 6.28
CA GLU A 152 -48.76 1.88 5.11
C GLU A 152 -47.46 1.26 4.58
N GLU A 153 -46.55 0.86 5.47
CA GLU A 153 -45.28 0.24 5.07
C GLU A 153 -45.42 -1.24 4.69
N SER A 154 -46.53 -1.90 5.05
CA SER A 154 -46.79 -3.33 4.77
C SER A 154 -47.48 -3.58 3.43
N VAL A 155 -47.56 -2.59 2.53
CA VAL A 155 -48.21 -2.73 1.21
C VAL A 155 -47.46 -3.70 0.29
N HIS A 156 -46.13 -3.77 0.43
CA HIS A 156 -45.28 -4.57 -0.44
C HIS A 156 -44.96 -5.94 0.19
N LEU A 157 -45.77 -6.96 -0.11
CA LEU A 157 -45.58 -8.31 0.43
C LEU A 157 -44.82 -9.21 -0.55
N SER A 158 -43.52 -9.41 -0.31
CA SER A 158 -42.71 -10.37 -1.07
C SER A 158 -41.61 -11.01 -0.21
N PRO A 159 -41.35 -12.33 -0.34
CA PRO A 159 -40.53 -13.07 0.62
C PRO A 159 -39.07 -12.59 0.65
N LEU A 160 -38.55 -12.09 -0.47
CA LEU A 160 -37.15 -11.67 -0.62
C LEU A 160 -37.01 -10.17 -0.93
N GLN A 161 -38.08 -9.39 -0.78
CA GLN A 161 -38.05 -7.95 -1.05
C GLN A 161 -38.53 -7.12 0.14
N SER A 162 -39.28 -7.71 1.07
CA SER A 162 -39.76 -7.03 2.28
C SER A 162 -39.92 -8.00 3.45
N TRP A 163 -39.74 -7.49 4.67
CA TRP A 163 -40.12 -8.16 5.92
C TRP A 163 -41.59 -8.00 6.27
N GLY A 164 -42.35 -7.23 5.49
CA GLY A 164 -43.78 -7.01 5.63
C GLY A 164 -44.62 -8.27 5.86
N PRO A 165 -44.36 -9.41 5.19
CA PRO A 165 -45.12 -10.65 5.42
C PRO A 165 -45.13 -11.09 6.88
N GLU A 166 -44.03 -10.86 7.60
CA GLU A 166 -43.89 -11.22 9.01
C GLU A 166 -44.24 -10.04 9.93
N ILE A 167 -43.71 -8.85 9.63
CA ILE A 167 -43.80 -7.67 10.50
C ILE A 167 -45.19 -7.03 10.49
N GLN A 168 -46.01 -7.23 9.45
CA GLN A 168 -47.41 -6.77 9.43
C GLN A 168 -48.23 -7.32 10.61
N HIS A 169 -47.79 -8.42 11.21
CA HIS A 169 -48.44 -9.07 12.35
C HIS A 169 -47.95 -8.58 13.71
N PHE A 170 -47.13 -7.52 13.76
CA PHE A 170 -46.60 -6.95 14.99
C PHE A 170 -47.71 -6.35 15.86
N GLU A 171 -47.82 -6.83 17.11
CA GLU A 171 -48.84 -6.37 18.07
C GLU A 171 -48.23 -5.74 19.32
N LYS A 172 -49.00 -4.83 19.92
CA LYS A 172 -48.68 -4.26 21.24
C LYS A 172 -48.97 -5.29 22.33
N LEU A 173 -47.99 -5.55 23.18
CA LEU A 173 -48.12 -6.42 24.35
C LEU A 173 -48.41 -5.62 25.62
N SER A 174 -49.04 -6.26 26.60
CA SER A 174 -49.35 -5.69 27.93
C SER A 174 -48.19 -5.81 28.92
N HIS A 175 -47.22 -6.68 28.68
CA HIS A 175 -46.11 -6.98 29.59
C HIS A 175 -44.77 -6.63 28.97
N LYS A 176 -43.86 -6.10 29.80
CA LYS A 176 -42.47 -5.87 29.40
C LYS A 176 -41.75 -7.16 29.06
N ILE A 177 -40.81 -7.05 28.13
CA ILE A 177 -39.99 -8.14 27.64
C ILE A 177 -38.62 -8.05 28.30
N GLU A 178 -38.47 -8.81 29.39
CA GLU A 178 -37.25 -8.85 30.21
C GLU A 178 -36.83 -10.31 30.43
N ARG A 179 -35.59 -10.55 30.86
CA ARG A 179 -35.01 -11.90 31.00
C ARG A 179 -35.85 -12.82 31.90
N GLU A 180 -36.48 -12.27 32.92
CA GLU A 180 -37.28 -12.98 33.92
C GLU A 180 -38.78 -13.02 33.57
N SER A 181 -39.18 -12.44 32.44
CA SER A 181 -40.58 -12.34 32.05
C SER A 181 -41.17 -13.72 31.69
N PRO A 182 -42.34 -14.11 32.25
CA PRO A 182 -42.93 -15.44 32.06
C PRO A 182 -43.51 -15.67 30.65
N ILE A 183 -43.47 -14.66 29.79
CA ILE A 183 -44.02 -14.71 28.43
C ILE A 183 -43.17 -15.56 27.47
N CYS A 184 -41.88 -15.75 27.77
CA CYS A 184 -40.93 -16.42 26.87
C CYS A 184 -40.33 -17.68 27.50
N ASP A 185 -40.20 -18.71 26.67
CA ASP A 185 -39.53 -19.97 27.05
C ASP A 185 -38.01 -19.85 26.88
N LEU A 186 -37.56 -18.93 26.01
CA LEU A 186 -36.16 -18.66 25.73
C LEU A 186 -35.91 -17.16 25.56
N TYR A 187 -34.92 -16.62 26.28
CA TYR A 187 -34.49 -15.23 26.14
C TYR A 187 -33.09 -15.18 25.50
N ILE A 188 -32.98 -14.54 24.34
CA ILE A 188 -31.75 -14.39 23.58
C ILE A 188 -31.16 -13.01 23.86
N GLU A 189 -30.11 -12.98 24.68
CA GLU A 189 -29.41 -11.73 25.04
C GLU A 189 -28.52 -11.19 23.91
N LYS A 190 -27.91 -12.08 23.13
CA LYS A 190 -26.99 -11.70 22.05
C LYS A 190 -27.76 -11.13 20.85
N PRO A 191 -27.27 -10.05 20.21
CA PRO A 191 -27.88 -9.52 18.99
C PRO A 191 -28.06 -10.61 17.93
N THR A 192 -29.25 -10.68 17.35
CA THR A 192 -29.61 -11.73 16.39
C THR A 192 -30.01 -11.13 15.05
N PHE A 193 -29.28 -11.49 14.00
CA PHE A 193 -29.59 -11.14 12.62
C PHE A 193 -30.47 -12.23 12.01
N ILE A 194 -31.67 -11.86 11.59
CA ILE A 194 -32.67 -12.77 11.05
C ILE A 194 -32.63 -12.65 9.53
N MET A 195 -32.22 -13.70 8.81
CA MET A 195 -31.93 -13.63 7.37
C MET A 195 -32.83 -14.53 6.53
N LYS A 196 -33.33 -14.01 5.41
CA LYS A 196 -33.96 -14.80 4.34
C LYS A 196 -32.96 -14.93 3.18
N LEU A 197 -32.58 -16.15 2.82
CA LEU A 197 -31.51 -16.41 1.85
C LEU A 197 -32.05 -16.61 0.43
N ASP A 198 -31.52 -15.88 -0.56
CA ASP A 198 -31.90 -16.09 -1.97
C ASP A 198 -31.41 -17.42 -2.51
N ALA A 199 -30.20 -17.88 -2.20
CA ALA A 199 -29.73 -19.20 -2.62
C ALA A 199 -28.72 -19.79 -1.66
N THR A 200 -28.71 -21.11 -1.53
CA THR A 200 -27.70 -21.84 -0.74
C THR A 200 -26.57 -22.38 -1.61
N VAL A 201 -26.82 -22.67 -2.90
CA VAL A 201 -25.83 -23.30 -3.80
C VAL A 201 -25.43 -22.40 -4.98
N ASN A 202 -26.35 -21.58 -5.50
CA ASN A 202 -26.04 -20.69 -6.61
C ASN A 202 -25.11 -19.57 -6.13
N MET A 203 -23.87 -19.60 -6.61
CA MET A 203 -22.79 -18.69 -6.26
C MET A 203 -23.16 -17.21 -6.39
N TYR A 204 -23.84 -16.83 -7.48
CA TYR A 204 -24.20 -15.43 -7.71
C TYR A 204 -25.25 -14.94 -6.70
N HIS A 205 -26.33 -15.69 -6.55
CA HIS A 205 -27.46 -15.31 -5.70
C HIS A 205 -27.10 -15.32 -4.21
N HIS A 206 -26.28 -16.29 -3.78
CA HIS A 206 -25.88 -16.40 -2.40
C HIS A 206 -25.01 -15.22 -1.96
N PHE A 207 -24.21 -14.68 -2.89
CA PHE A 207 -23.34 -13.58 -2.57
C PHE A 207 -24.09 -12.27 -2.29
N CYS A 208 -25.24 -12.08 -2.93
CA CYS A 208 -26.16 -10.98 -2.64
C CYS A 208 -26.56 -10.96 -1.16
N ASP A 209 -26.76 -12.13 -0.55
CA ASP A 209 -27.14 -12.24 0.87
C ASP A 209 -26.03 -11.66 1.77
N PHE A 210 -24.76 -11.98 1.48
CA PHE A 210 -23.62 -11.46 2.22
C PHE A 210 -23.39 -9.96 1.99
N PHE A 211 -23.57 -9.51 0.74
CA PHE A 211 -23.45 -8.09 0.39
C PHE A 211 -24.51 -7.25 1.11
N ASN A 212 -25.77 -7.70 1.11
CA ASN A 212 -26.85 -7.00 1.80
C ASN A 212 -26.72 -7.09 3.32
N LEU A 213 -26.23 -8.20 3.86
CA LEU A 213 -25.87 -8.29 5.27
C LEU A 213 -24.80 -7.26 5.64
N TYR A 214 -23.71 -7.17 4.88
CA TYR A 214 -22.65 -6.19 5.09
C TYR A 214 -23.19 -4.75 5.03
N THR A 215 -23.98 -4.43 4.01
CA THR A 215 -24.63 -3.12 3.87
C THR A 215 -25.53 -2.80 5.07
N SER A 216 -26.28 -3.81 5.55
CA SER A 216 -27.17 -3.68 6.71
C SER A 216 -26.41 -3.37 8.01
N LEU A 217 -25.15 -3.82 8.13
CA LEU A 217 -24.31 -3.41 9.25
C LEU A 217 -24.16 -1.89 9.27
N HIS A 218 -23.85 -1.28 8.12
CA HIS A 218 -23.72 0.18 8.01
C HIS A 218 -25.06 0.92 8.23
N VAL A 219 -26.18 0.38 7.73
CA VAL A 219 -27.51 0.96 7.97
C VAL A 219 -27.89 0.94 9.46
N ASN A 220 -27.43 -0.09 10.19
CA ASN A 220 -27.60 -0.17 11.63
C ASN A 220 -26.69 0.82 12.41
N GLY A 221 -25.61 1.31 11.79
CA GLY A 221 -24.38 1.88 12.36
C GLY A 221 -24.46 3.05 13.33
N THR A 222 -25.13 2.84 14.46
CA THR A 222 -25.17 3.67 15.67
C THR A 222 -24.83 2.86 16.92
N HIS A 223 -24.57 1.56 16.76
CA HIS A 223 -24.23 0.65 17.86
C HIS A 223 -22.74 0.32 17.83
N LYS A 224 -22.06 0.38 18.98
CA LYS A 224 -20.63 0.10 19.12
C LYS A 224 -20.24 -1.29 18.56
N ASP A 225 -21.12 -2.28 18.71
CA ASP A 225 -20.87 -3.66 18.27
C ASP A 225 -21.23 -3.93 16.80
N MET A 226 -21.38 -2.90 15.96
CA MET A 226 -21.81 -3.02 14.55
C MET A 226 -21.00 -4.05 13.74
N PHE A 227 -19.67 -4.13 13.93
CA PHE A 227 -18.80 -5.12 13.28
C PHE A 227 -18.34 -6.23 14.22
N SER A 228 -19.01 -6.41 15.36
CA SER A 228 -18.74 -7.51 16.28
C SER A 228 -19.08 -8.85 15.61
N ARG A 229 -18.25 -9.86 15.87
CA ARG A 229 -18.53 -11.24 15.47
C ARG A 229 -19.32 -11.99 16.54
N ASP A 230 -19.54 -11.40 17.72
CA ASP A 230 -20.38 -11.99 18.77
C ASP A 230 -21.87 -11.70 18.55
N ILE A 231 -22.36 -12.11 17.39
CA ILE A 231 -23.76 -11.99 16.98
C ILE A 231 -24.31 -13.36 16.62
N ASN A 232 -25.60 -13.59 16.81
CA ASN A 232 -26.28 -14.77 16.28
C ASN A 232 -26.78 -14.50 14.86
N ILE A 233 -26.73 -15.49 14.00
CA ILE A 233 -27.41 -15.47 12.70
C ILE A 233 -28.48 -16.55 12.69
N LEU A 234 -29.71 -16.15 12.43
CA LEU A 234 -30.88 -16.99 12.30
C LEU A 234 -31.35 -16.99 10.83
N ILE A 235 -31.20 -18.10 10.15
CA ILE A 235 -31.78 -18.30 8.82
C ILE A 235 -33.28 -18.57 8.99
N TRP A 236 -34.10 -17.76 8.31
CA TRP A 236 -35.55 -17.78 8.34
C TRP A 236 -36.16 -18.88 7.45
N GLU A 237 -35.58 -20.08 7.54
CA GLU A 237 -35.99 -21.28 6.81
C GLU A 237 -35.78 -22.50 7.72
N THR A 238 -36.36 -23.64 7.37
CA THR A 238 -36.19 -24.89 8.16
C THR A 238 -35.13 -25.82 7.57
N TYR A 239 -34.56 -25.49 6.43
CA TYR A 239 -33.45 -26.26 5.83
C TYR A 239 -32.16 -26.09 6.62
N SER A 240 -31.40 -27.19 6.72
CA SER A 240 -30.01 -27.10 7.19
C SER A 240 -29.19 -26.39 6.11
N TYR A 241 -28.48 -25.35 6.52
CA TYR A 241 -27.64 -24.59 5.61
C TYR A 241 -26.37 -25.39 5.29
N TYR A 242 -26.15 -25.68 4.01
CA TYR A 242 -24.95 -26.30 3.48
C TYR A 242 -24.55 -25.61 2.18
N SER A 243 -23.31 -25.14 2.10
CA SER A 243 -22.78 -24.39 0.96
C SER A 243 -21.26 -24.34 0.98
N ASN A 244 -20.63 -24.31 -0.20
CA ASN A 244 -19.19 -24.00 -0.33
C ASN A 244 -18.85 -22.61 0.24
N PHE A 245 -19.84 -21.70 0.30
CA PHE A 245 -19.72 -20.37 0.89
C PHE A 245 -19.89 -20.35 2.42
N GLY A 246 -20.04 -21.51 3.06
CA GLY A 246 -20.29 -21.59 4.49
C GLY A 246 -19.19 -20.94 5.34
N ILE A 247 -17.94 -20.97 4.86
CA ILE A 247 -16.82 -20.28 5.52
C ILE A 247 -16.98 -18.76 5.54
N THR A 248 -17.71 -18.17 4.58
CA THR A 248 -17.97 -16.72 4.51
C THR A 248 -18.74 -16.21 5.73
N TRP A 249 -19.60 -17.03 6.33
CA TRP A 249 -20.28 -16.68 7.59
C TRP A 249 -19.31 -16.35 8.72
N SER A 250 -18.12 -16.96 8.72
CA SER A 250 -17.10 -16.65 9.73
C SER A 250 -16.63 -15.20 9.67
N ALA A 251 -16.83 -14.50 8.53
CA ALA A 251 -16.53 -13.08 8.43
C ALA A 251 -17.50 -12.20 9.26
N PHE A 252 -18.74 -12.68 9.46
CA PHE A 252 -19.82 -11.95 10.13
C PHE A 252 -20.05 -12.42 11.56
N THR A 253 -19.92 -13.72 11.84
CA THR A 253 -20.18 -14.28 13.17
C THR A 253 -19.12 -15.30 13.59
N ALA A 254 -18.90 -15.42 14.90
CA ALA A 254 -18.15 -16.49 15.53
C ALA A 254 -19.08 -17.59 16.10
N ASN A 255 -20.40 -17.35 16.11
CA ASN A 255 -21.40 -18.28 16.62
C ASN A 255 -21.91 -19.21 15.50
N PRO A 256 -22.34 -20.44 15.81
CA PRO A 256 -22.97 -21.33 14.84
C PRO A 256 -24.23 -20.73 14.22
N ILE A 257 -24.43 -20.99 12.92
CA ILE A 257 -25.62 -20.56 12.20
C ILE A 257 -26.83 -21.36 12.66
N LYS A 258 -27.89 -20.66 13.07
CA LYS A 258 -29.16 -21.25 13.49
C LYS A 258 -30.17 -21.13 12.36
N ASN A 259 -31.19 -21.97 12.40
CA ASN A 259 -32.34 -21.91 11.51
C ASN A 259 -33.64 -22.04 12.33
N LEU A 260 -34.80 -21.95 11.69
CA LEU A 260 -36.10 -21.96 12.39
C LEU A 260 -36.34 -23.24 13.22
N ARG A 261 -35.73 -24.38 12.84
CA ARG A 261 -35.84 -25.63 13.64
C ARG A 261 -35.25 -25.48 15.04
N SER A 262 -34.30 -24.57 15.24
CA SER A 262 -33.67 -24.33 16.53
C SER A 262 -34.64 -23.77 17.59
N PHE A 263 -35.77 -23.19 17.15
CA PHE A 263 -36.77 -22.54 17.99
C PHE A 263 -38.15 -23.19 17.91
N GLU A 264 -38.26 -24.30 17.20
CA GLU A 264 -39.51 -25.04 17.03
C GLU A 264 -40.14 -25.39 18.39
N GLY A 265 -41.43 -25.06 18.55
CA GLY A 265 -42.17 -25.37 19.77
C GLY A 265 -41.99 -24.37 20.92
N LYS A 266 -41.29 -23.25 20.72
CA LYS A 266 -40.93 -22.29 21.79
C LYS A 266 -41.41 -20.87 21.51
N ARG A 267 -41.65 -20.12 22.58
CA ARG A 267 -41.76 -18.65 22.58
C ARG A 267 -40.38 -18.06 22.86
N VAL A 268 -39.89 -17.23 21.96
CA VAL A 268 -38.54 -16.69 22.00
C VAL A 268 -38.57 -15.18 22.09
N CYS A 269 -37.87 -14.64 23.08
CA CYS A 269 -37.66 -13.22 23.24
C CYS A 269 -36.26 -12.87 22.76
N PHE A 270 -36.14 -11.80 21.98
CA PHE A 270 -34.86 -11.27 21.51
C PHE A 270 -34.62 -9.92 22.16
N LYS A 271 -33.50 -9.79 22.88
CA LYS A 271 -33.06 -8.50 23.40
C LYS A 271 -32.81 -7.51 22.26
N GLU A 272 -32.12 -7.97 21.21
CA GLU A 272 -31.84 -7.21 20.00
C GLU A 272 -32.04 -8.12 18.78
N ALA A 273 -32.86 -7.68 17.83
CA ALA A 273 -33.13 -8.37 16.58
C ALA A 273 -32.98 -7.42 15.39
N LEU A 274 -32.21 -7.87 14.40
CA LEU A 274 -32.02 -7.15 13.15
C LEU A 274 -32.63 -7.94 11.99
N PHE A 275 -33.41 -7.25 11.17
CA PHE A 275 -33.98 -7.73 9.92
C PHE A 275 -33.25 -6.98 8.79
N PRO A 276 -32.18 -7.57 8.22
CA PRO A 276 -31.32 -6.91 7.24
C PRO A 276 -32.05 -6.71 5.91
N LEU A 277 -31.45 -5.87 5.06
CA LEU A 277 -31.83 -5.67 3.67
C LEU A 277 -31.90 -7.02 2.95
N LEU A 278 -32.87 -7.13 2.05
CA LEU A 278 -33.19 -8.38 1.37
C LEU A 278 -32.63 -8.41 -0.06
N PRO A 279 -32.32 -9.61 -0.59
CA PRO A 279 -31.54 -9.73 -1.82
C PRO A 279 -32.26 -9.24 -3.08
N ARG A 280 -33.58 -9.35 -3.19
CA ARG A 280 -34.30 -9.09 -4.45
C ARG A 280 -35.06 -7.77 -4.49
N MET A 281 -34.64 -6.76 -3.72
CA MET A 281 -35.29 -5.45 -3.72
C MET A 281 -35.46 -4.90 -5.15
N ILE A 282 -36.59 -4.24 -5.41
CA ILE A 282 -36.90 -3.70 -6.75
C ILE A 282 -35.82 -2.72 -7.20
N PHE A 283 -35.41 -1.83 -6.28
CA PHE A 283 -34.28 -0.89 -6.45
C PHE A 283 -33.24 -1.21 -5.37
N GLY A 284 -32.49 -2.29 -5.59
CA GLY A 284 -31.56 -2.84 -4.61
C GLY A 284 -30.11 -2.67 -5.02
N LEU A 285 -29.23 -2.85 -4.03
CA LEU A 285 -27.82 -3.09 -4.32
C LEU A 285 -27.64 -4.54 -4.79
N TYR A 286 -26.70 -4.72 -5.72
CA TYR A 286 -26.45 -5.94 -6.49
C TYR A 286 -27.49 -6.27 -7.58
N TYR A 287 -28.76 -6.50 -7.25
CA TYR A 287 -29.81 -6.73 -8.26
C TYR A 287 -30.50 -5.43 -8.64
N ASN A 288 -30.63 -5.19 -9.95
CA ASN A 288 -31.21 -3.95 -10.48
C ASN A 288 -30.54 -2.70 -9.89
N THR A 289 -29.26 -2.80 -9.51
CA THR A 289 -28.52 -1.63 -9.06
C THR A 289 -28.51 -0.62 -10.19
N PRO A 290 -28.97 0.62 -9.94
CA PRO A 290 -28.94 1.65 -10.95
C PRO A 290 -27.47 1.98 -11.24
N VAL A 291 -26.92 1.41 -12.31
CA VAL A 291 -25.56 1.72 -12.72
C VAL A 291 -25.63 2.91 -13.66
N VAL A 292 -25.39 4.09 -13.09
CA VAL A 292 -25.28 5.33 -13.87
C VAL A 292 -24.27 5.12 -14.99
N TRP A 293 -24.63 5.52 -16.20
CA TRP A 293 -23.82 5.25 -17.38
C TRP A 293 -22.42 5.86 -17.24
N GLY A 294 -21.38 5.15 -17.69
CA GLY A 294 -19.98 5.57 -17.58
C GLY A 294 -19.34 5.44 -16.19
N CYS A 295 -20.07 5.59 -15.09
CA CYS A 295 -19.51 5.57 -13.73
C CYS A 295 -18.97 4.19 -13.28
N GLN A 296 -17.94 4.19 -12.44
CA GLN A 296 -17.28 2.99 -11.92
C GLN A 296 -16.68 3.24 -10.53
N ASP A 297 -16.09 2.20 -9.93
CA ASP A 297 -15.34 2.23 -8.66
C ASP A 297 -16.20 2.56 -7.43
N SER A 298 -17.27 1.78 -7.23
CA SER A 298 -18.11 1.94 -6.03
C SER A 298 -17.33 1.62 -4.76
N GLY A 299 -17.27 2.61 -3.87
CA GLY A 299 -16.65 2.49 -2.56
C GLY A 299 -17.29 1.38 -1.72
N LEU A 300 -18.61 1.22 -1.78
CA LEU A 300 -19.33 0.18 -1.05
C LEU A 300 -18.92 -1.24 -1.49
N PHE A 301 -18.82 -1.48 -2.80
CA PHE A 301 -18.38 -2.77 -3.35
C PHE A 301 -16.90 -3.04 -3.02
N HIS A 302 -16.04 -2.03 -3.14
CA HIS A 302 -14.63 -2.11 -2.72
C HIS A 302 -14.48 -2.43 -1.23
N ALA A 303 -15.24 -1.74 -0.38
CA ALA A 303 -15.19 -1.93 1.06
C ALA A 303 -15.65 -3.34 1.45
N PHE A 304 -16.71 -3.84 0.83
CA PHE A 304 -17.19 -5.19 1.06
C PHE A 304 -16.18 -6.27 0.64
N SER A 305 -15.58 -6.13 -0.54
CA SER A 305 -14.53 -7.03 -1.00
C SER A 305 -13.37 -7.10 -0.01
N LYS A 306 -12.84 -5.92 0.37
CA LYS A 306 -11.75 -5.80 1.35
C LYS A 306 -12.15 -6.33 2.73
N PHE A 307 -13.41 -6.16 3.15
CA PHE A 307 -13.93 -6.68 4.41
C PHE A 307 -13.87 -8.22 4.45
N ILE A 308 -14.38 -8.90 3.43
CA ILE A 308 -14.38 -10.37 3.37
C ILE A 308 -12.96 -10.92 3.29
N LEU A 309 -12.12 -10.39 2.38
CA LEU A 309 -10.73 -10.85 2.22
C LEU A 309 -9.95 -10.72 3.53
N HIS A 310 -10.11 -9.58 4.23
CA HIS A 310 -9.46 -9.35 5.51
C HIS A 310 -9.97 -10.28 6.62
N ARG A 311 -11.30 -10.42 6.77
CA ARG A 311 -11.90 -11.23 7.83
C ARG A 311 -11.61 -12.72 7.67
N LEU A 312 -11.54 -13.20 6.42
CA LEU A 312 -11.16 -14.57 6.11
C LEU A 312 -9.64 -14.79 6.07
N LYS A 313 -8.84 -13.74 6.32
CA LYS A 313 -7.37 -13.78 6.31
C LYS A 313 -6.83 -14.33 5.00
N VAL A 314 -7.43 -13.95 3.87
CA VAL A 314 -6.92 -14.31 2.54
C VAL A 314 -5.60 -13.56 2.36
N PRO A 315 -4.49 -14.25 2.07
CA PRO A 315 -3.23 -13.59 1.84
C PRO A 315 -3.35 -12.70 0.60
N LYS A 316 -2.94 -11.43 0.74
CA LYS A 316 -2.72 -10.59 -0.44
C LYS A 316 -1.50 -11.15 -1.18
N ARG A 317 -1.55 -11.17 -2.51
CA ARG A 317 -0.38 -11.52 -3.33
C ARG A 317 0.76 -10.56 -2.96
N SER A 318 1.79 -11.08 -2.31
CA SER A 318 3.05 -10.36 -2.16
C SER A 318 3.68 -10.25 -3.54
N ALA A 319 4.27 -9.11 -3.88
CA ALA A 319 5.09 -8.97 -5.09
C ALA A 319 6.13 -10.11 -5.07
N ALA A 320 5.87 -11.16 -5.85
CA ALA A 320 6.77 -12.28 -5.95
C ALA A 320 7.96 -11.83 -6.80
N ILE A 321 9.13 -12.30 -6.40
CA ILE A 321 10.41 -11.95 -6.99
C ILE A 321 10.50 -12.61 -8.39
N GLU A 322 9.83 -12.07 -9.42
CA GLU A 322 10.00 -12.49 -10.83
C GLU A 322 10.69 -11.39 -11.67
N GLU A 323 11.65 -11.75 -12.53
CA GLU A 323 12.53 -10.79 -13.26
C GLU A 323 11.77 -9.97 -14.32
N GLU A 324 10.57 -10.43 -14.68
CA GLU A 324 9.61 -9.73 -15.53
C GLU A 324 8.20 -9.91 -14.93
N PRO A 325 7.29 -8.92 -15.06
CA PRO A 325 5.92 -9.04 -14.59
C PRO A 325 5.17 -10.10 -15.42
N VAL A 326 5.04 -11.30 -14.87
CA VAL A 326 4.26 -12.37 -15.50
C VAL A 326 2.80 -12.22 -15.16
N ILE A 327 1.99 -12.23 -16.22
CA ILE A 327 0.55 -12.17 -16.12
C ILE A 327 0.03 -13.57 -15.84
N ARG A 328 -0.70 -13.71 -14.72
CA ARG A 328 -1.33 -14.95 -14.29
C ARG A 328 -2.76 -15.00 -14.81
N ILE A 329 -3.01 -15.96 -15.67
CA ILE A 329 -4.33 -16.20 -16.26
C ILE A 329 -4.94 -17.39 -15.56
N THR A 330 -6.13 -17.22 -14.99
CA THR A 330 -6.93 -18.33 -14.47
C THR A 330 -8.10 -18.58 -15.40
N LEU A 331 -8.15 -19.77 -16.00
CA LEU A 331 -9.27 -20.22 -16.81
C LEU A 331 -10.16 -21.14 -15.97
N LEU A 332 -11.39 -20.71 -15.73
CA LEU A 332 -12.40 -21.48 -15.01
C LEU A 332 -13.03 -22.52 -15.94
N SER A 333 -12.57 -23.76 -15.78
CA SER A 333 -13.10 -24.91 -16.50
C SER A 333 -14.33 -25.48 -15.78
N ARG A 334 -15.18 -26.17 -16.54
CA ARG A 334 -16.38 -26.84 -16.02
C ARG A 334 -16.44 -28.27 -16.55
N ASN A 335 -16.47 -29.24 -15.64
CA ASN A 335 -16.74 -30.63 -15.99
C ASN A 335 -18.23 -30.96 -15.86
N THR A 336 -19.07 -30.27 -16.64
CA THR A 336 -20.52 -30.52 -16.70
C THR A 336 -20.93 -30.99 -18.09
N GLN A 337 -22.07 -31.67 -18.25
CA GLN A 337 -22.53 -32.14 -19.58
C GLN A 337 -22.76 -31.00 -20.58
N PHE A 338 -23.17 -29.84 -20.07
CA PHE A 338 -23.46 -28.61 -20.81
C PHE A 338 -22.57 -27.47 -20.31
N ARG A 339 -22.52 -26.33 -21.02
CA ARG A 339 -21.71 -25.15 -20.67
C ARG A 339 -20.20 -25.45 -20.64
N ARG A 340 -19.73 -26.27 -21.57
CA ARG A 340 -18.30 -26.58 -21.77
C ARG A 340 -17.69 -25.76 -22.89
N ILE A 341 -16.39 -25.50 -22.74
CA ILE A 341 -15.53 -24.96 -23.80
C ILE A 341 -15.08 -26.17 -24.63
N LEU A 342 -15.53 -26.27 -25.89
CA LEU A 342 -15.28 -27.44 -26.73
C LEU A 342 -13.81 -27.55 -27.16
N ASN A 343 -13.17 -26.42 -27.43
CA ASN A 343 -11.78 -26.33 -27.85
C ASN A 343 -10.88 -25.75 -26.74
N GLU A 344 -11.15 -26.10 -25.48
CA GLU A 344 -10.43 -25.57 -24.31
C GLU A 344 -8.92 -25.79 -24.38
N GLU A 345 -8.48 -27.00 -24.71
CA GLU A 345 -7.06 -27.34 -24.85
C GLU A 345 -6.37 -26.50 -25.96
N GLU A 346 -7.07 -26.20 -27.06
CA GLU A 346 -6.54 -25.34 -28.13
C GLU A 346 -6.31 -23.91 -27.62
N LEU A 347 -7.28 -23.35 -26.88
CA LEU A 347 -7.17 -22.01 -26.28
C LEU A 347 -6.02 -21.94 -25.26
N ILE A 348 -5.88 -22.95 -24.41
CA ILE A 348 -4.79 -23.03 -23.42
C ILE A 348 -3.43 -23.15 -24.13
N GLN A 349 -3.33 -23.95 -25.18
CA GLN A 349 -2.10 -24.07 -25.97
C GLN A 349 -1.72 -22.73 -26.63
N LYS A 350 -2.69 -22.01 -27.20
CA LYS A 350 -2.45 -20.67 -27.76
C LYS A 350 -1.83 -19.71 -26.74
N LEU A 351 -2.32 -19.68 -25.50
CA LEU A 351 -1.75 -18.85 -24.44
C LEU A 351 -0.33 -19.29 -24.07
N LYS A 352 -0.06 -20.60 -24.00
CA LYS A 352 1.27 -21.13 -23.65
C LYS A 352 2.33 -20.86 -24.72
N PHE A 353 1.93 -20.82 -25.99
CA PHE A 353 2.81 -20.52 -27.13
C PHE A 353 2.72 -19.06 -27.60
N SER A 354 2.05 -18.20 -26.84
CA SER A 354 2.00 -16.77 -27.13
C SER A 354 3.38 -16.13 -27.05
N SER A 355 3.60 -15.02 -27.77
CA SER A 355 4.81 -14.22 -27.65
C SER A 355 4.96 -13.58 -26.27
N ARG A 356 3.85 -13.41 -25.54
CA ARG A 356 3.84 -12.96 -24.14
C ARG A 356 3.96 -14.14 -23.19
N ARG A 357 4.78 -13.98 -22.15
CA ARG A 357 4.93 -14.98 -21.09
C ARG A 357 3.72 -14.95 -20.16
N PHE A 358 2.84 -15.94 -20.28
CA PHE A 358 1.70 -16.14 -19.38
C PHE A 358 1.89 -17.35 -18.47
N ILE A 359 1.48 -17.24 -17.20
CA ILE A 359 1.24 -18.40 -16.35
C ILE A 359 -0.25 -18.72 -16.46
N VAL A 360 -0.57 -19.86 -17.07
CA VAL A 360 -1.96 -20.26 -17.33
C VAL A 360 -2.36 -21.37 -16.35
N ASN A 361 -3.27 -21.04 -15.45
CA ASN A 361 -3.85 -21.94 -14.46
C ASN A 361 -5.25 -22.36 -14.91
N LYS A 362 -5.41 -23.62 -15.30
CA LYS A 362 -6.74 -24.22 -15.47
C LYS A 362 -7.25 -24.63 -14.09
N VAL A 363 -8.40 -24.09 -13.70
CA VAL A 363 -8.97 -24.34 -12.37
C VAL A 363 -10.41 -24.80 -12.51
N GLU A 364 -10.78 -25.77 -11.70
CA GLU A 364 -12.15 -26.23 -11.56
C GLU A 364 -12.58 -26.07 -10.10
N PHE A 365 -13.66 -25.32 -9.87
CA PHE A 365 -14.25 -25.17 -8.55
C PHE A 365 -15.39 -26.16 -8.37
N THR A 366 -15.10 -27.25 -7.67
CA THR A 366 -16.07 -28.31 -7.37
C THR A 366 -16.70 -28.09 -5.99
N HIS A 367 -17.61 -28.99 -5.57
CA HIS A 367 -18.16 -29.01 -4.21
C HIS A 367 -17.11 -29.25 -3.11
N GLU A 368 -15.93 -29.74 -3.47
CA GLU A 368 -14.83 -30.02 -2.54
C GLU A 368 -13.96 -28.78 -2.29
N THR A 369 -13.98 -27.80 -3.21
CA THR A 369 -13.24 -26.56 -3.06
C THR A 369 -14.07 -25.55 -2.27
N ASP A 370 -13.72 -25.37 -1.00
CA ASP A 370 -14.33 -24.33 -0.17
C ASP A 370 -14.04 -22.92 -0.72
N PHE A 371 -14.85 -21.95 -0.32
CA PHE A 371 -14.71 -20.58 -0.84
C PHE A 371 -13.38 -19.91 -0.46
N LEU A 372 -12.75 -20.29 0.66
CA LEU A 372 -11.46 -19.73 1.07
C LEU A 372 -10.34 -20.14 0.09
N GLN A 373 -10.33 -21.40 -0.34
CA GLN A 373 -9.42 -21.90 -1.36
C GLN A 373 -9.67 -21.22 -2.71
N GLN A 374 -10.94 -21.04 -3.09
CA GLN A 374 -11.30 -20.29 -4.29
C GLN A 374 -10.72 -18.87 -4.23
N LEU A 375 -10.91 -18.14 -3.14
CA LEU A 375 -10.39 -16.78 -2.97
C LEU A 375 -8.87 -16.68 -3.07
N LYS A 376 -8.12 -17.70 -2.61
CA LYS A 376 -6.65 -17.74 -2.76
C LYS A 376 -6.23 -17.79 -4.23
N VAL A 377 -6.91 -18.60 -5.04
CA VAL A 377 -6.68 -18.66 -6.49
C VAL A 377 -7.01 -17.31 -7.13
N ILE A 378 -8.16 -16.73 -6.78
CA ILE A 378 -8.64 -15.48 -7.36
C ILE A 378 -7.72 -14.30 -7.00
N GLN A 379 -7.20 -14.23 -5.77
CA GLN A 379 -6.22 -13.21 -5.39
C GLN A 379 -4.86 -13.37 -6.08
N ASP A 380 -4.55 -14.55 -6.64
CA ASP A 380 -3.36 -14.81 -7.45
C ASP A 380 -3.65 -14.74 -8.97
N THR A 381 -4.78 -14.15 -9.37
CA THR A 381 -5.22 -14.05 -10.77
C THR A 381 -5.16 -12.61 -11.26
N ASP A 382 -4.51 -12.38 -12.41
CA ASP A 382 -4.48 -11.09 -13.10
C ASP A 382 -5.54 -11.01 -14.22
N ILE A 383 -5.78 -12.11 -14.92
CA ILE A 383 -6.85 -12.24 -15.91
C ILE A 383 -7.70 -13.46 -15.56
N LEU A 384 -8.97 -13.23 -15.23
CA LEU A 384 -9.93 -14.28 -14.97
C LEU A 384 -10.74 -14.57 -16.23
N ILE A 385 -10.65 -15.78 -16.76
CA ILE A 385 -11.41 -16.24 -17.92
C ILE A 385 -12.54 -17.14 -17.45
N GLY A 386 -13.77 -16.73 -17.74
CA GLY A 386 -15.00 -17.39 -17.31
C GLY A 386 -15.96 -17.65 -18.47
N MET A 387 -17.00 -18.44 -18.22
CA MET A 387 -18.07 -18.70 -19.19
C MET A 387 -19.40 -18.98 -18.49
N HIS A 388 -20.51 -18.48 -19.05
CA HIS A 388 -21.86 -18.57 -18.48
C HIS A 388 -21.95 -18.01 -17.05
N GLY A 389 -21.14 -16.99 -16.72
CA GLY A 389 -21.05 -16.41 -15.39
C GLY A 389 -20.37 -17.28 -14.35
N ALA A 390 -19.65 -18.31 -14.78
CA ALA A 390 -18.60 -18.90 -13.95
C ALA A 390 -17.52 -17.83 -13.72
N GLY A 391 -17.36 -17.38 -12.47
CA GLY A 391 -16.44 -16.30 -12.10
C GLY A 391 -17.11 -14.96 -11.78
N LEU A 392 -18.42 -14.82 -12.02
CA LEU A 392 -19.13 -13.55 -11.81
C LEU A 392 -19.06 -13.05 -10.36
N THR A 393 -19.11 -13.95 -9.39
CA THR A 393 -18.92 -13.60 -7.97
C THR A 393 -17.45 -13.43 -7.60
N HIS A 394 -16.57 -14.19 -8.23
CA HIS A 394 -15.13 -14.12 -7.98
C HIS A 394 -14.51 -12.80 -8.42
N LEU A 395 -15.08 -12.16 -9.45
CA LEU A 395 -14.57 -10.85 -9.90
C LEU A 395 -14.57 -9.79 -8.80
N LEU A 396 -15.51 -9.89 -7.86
CA LEU A 396 -15.61 -8.98 -6.71
C LEU A 396 -14.39 -9.07 -5.80
N PHE A 397 -13.63 -10.16 -5.90
CA PHE A 397 -12.45 -10.46 -5.12
C PHE A 397 -11.18 -10.54 -5.94
N LEU A 398 -11.21 -10.12 -7.21
CA LEU A 398 -9.97 -9.98 -7.96
C LEU A 398 -9.14 -8.82 -7.40
N PRO A 399 -7.81 -8.84 -7.62
CA PRO A 399 -6.98 -7.67 -7.43
C PRO A 399 -7.51 -6.44 -8.18
N ASP A 400 -7.23 -5.24 -7.66
CA ASP A 400 -7.79 -3.99 -8.21
C ASP A 400 -7.34 -3.73 -9.66
N TRP A 401 -6.22 -4.32 -10.11
CA TRP A 401 -5.72 -4.19 -11.49
C TRP A 401 -6.23 -5.24 -12.47
N ALA A 402 -6.97 -6.23 -11.99
CA ALA A 402 -7.27 -7.42 -12.78
C ALA A 402 -8.27 -7.14 -13.90
N ALA A 403 -8.29 -8.05 -14.87
CA ALA A 403 -9.27 -8.08 -15.95
C ALA A 403 -10.09 -9.37 -15.93
N VAL A 404 -11.35 -9.27 -16.34
CA VAL A 404 -12.27 -10.39 -16.54
C VAL A 404 -12.53 -10.53 -18.03
N PHE A 405 -12.35 -11.74 -18.54
CA PHE A 405 -12.78 -12.11 -19.88
C PHE A 405 -13.91 -13.15 -19.78
N GLU A 406 -15.13 -12.72 -20.06
CA GLU A 406 -16.28 -13.62 -20.15
C GLU A 406 -16.42 -14.14 -21.58
N LEU A 407 -16.15 -15.44 -21.76
CA LEU A 407 -16.25 -16.12 -23.05
C LEU A 407 -17.68 -16.19 -23.56
N TYR A 408 -18.66 -16.32 -22.68
CA TYR A 408 -20.05 -16.28 -23.08
C TYR A 408 -20.94 -15.75 -21.96
N ASN A 409 -21.44 -14.53 -22.17
CA ASN A 409 -22.23 -13.74 -21.22
C ASN A 409 -23.74 -14.10 -21.21
N CYS A 410 -24.13 -15.24 -21.76
CA CYS A 410 -25.55 -15.64 -21.89
C CYS A 410 -26.43 -14.63 -22.64
N GLY A 411 -25.85 -13.78 -23.50
CA GLY A 411 -26.59 -12.78 -24.26
C GLY A 411 -26.85 -11.45 -23.53
N ASP A 412 -26.32 -11.30 -22.31
CA ASP A 412 -26.45 -10.07 -21.53
C ASP A 412 -25.05 -9.53 -21.18
N GLU A 413 -24.47 -8.72 -22.07
CA GLU A 413 -23.16 -8.11 -21.82
C GLU A 413 -23.21 -7.08 -20.67
N HIS A 414 -24.32 -6.35 -20.56
CA HIS A 414 -24.44 -5.22 -19.66
C HIS A 414 -24.38 -5.67 -18.20
N CYS A 415 -25.08 -6.75 -17.85
CA CYS A 415 -25.08 -7.27 -16.47
C CYS A 415 -23.67 -7.54 -15.92
N TYR A 416 -22.80 -8.13 -16.74
CA TYR A 416 -21.44 -8.51 -16.33
C TYR A 416 -20.50 -7.31 -16.30
N LYS A 417 -20.60 -6.48 -17.34
CA LYS A 417 -19.84 -5.25 -17.47
C LYS A 417 -20.16 -4.27 -16.34
N ASP A 418 -21.41 -4.16 -15.95
CA ASP A 418 -21.86 -3.27 -14.88
C ASP A 418 -21.36 -3.75 -13.52
N LEU A 419 -21.37 -5.05 -13.24
CA LEU A 419 -20.79 -5.58 -12.01
C LEU A 419 -19.26 -5.37 -11.95
N ALA A 420 -18.58 -5.56 -13.09
CA ALA A 420 -17.14 -5.27 -13.20
C ALA A 420 -16.84 -3.78 -12.98
N ARG A 421 -17.66 -2.87 -13.53
CA ARG A 421 -17.58 -1.41 -13.30
C ARG A 421 -17.80 -1.04 -11.84
N LEU A 422 -18.82 -1.61 -11.18
CA LEU A 422 -19.06 -1.40 -9.75
C LEU A 422 -17.83 -1.78 -8.91
N ARG A 423 -17.15 -2.86 -9.29
CA ARG A 423 -15.91 -3.33 -8.65
C ARG A 423 -14.63 -2.64 -9.16
N GLY A 424 -14.66 -1.86 -10.23
CA GLY A 424 -13.45 -1.22 -10.77
C GLY A 424 -12.49 -2.15 -11.50
N VAL A 425 -12.93 -3.34 -11.93
CA VAL A 425 -12.08 -4.28 -12.70
C VAL A 425 -12.40 -4.20 -14.19
N ALA A 426 -11.39 -4.41 -15.04
CA ALA A 426 -11.58 -4.38 -16.48
C ALA A 426 -12.45 -5.54 -16.95
N TYR A 427 -13.34 -5.30 -17.91
CA TYR A 427 -14.18 -6.32 -18.52
C TYR A 427 -13.92 -6.41 -20.03
N GLU A 428 -13.79 -7.62 -20.53
CA GLU A 428 -13.60 -7.97 -21.93
C GLU A 428 -14.56 -9.09 -22.35
N THR A 429 -15.03 -9.01 -23.59
CA THR A 429 -15.79 -10.09 -24.24
C THR A 429 -15.67 -9.94 -25.76
N TRP A 430 -16.31 -10.83 -26.51
CA TRP A 430 -16.25 -10.89 -27.97
C TRP A 430 -16.94 -9.69 -28.61
N SER A 431 -16.26 -8.99 -29.52
CA SER A 431 -16.87 -7.94 -30.34
C SER A 431 -17.69 -8.49 -31.52
N ALA A 432 -17.37 -9.70 -31.99
CA ALA A 432 -18.05 -10.34 -33.11
C ALA A 432 -18.68 -11.67 -32.68
N GLN A 433 -20.02 -11.75 -32.69
CA GLN A 433 -20.78 -12.96 -32.35
C GLN A 433 -20.41 -14.16 -33.25
N THR A 434 -19.97 -13.93 -34.49
CA THR A 434 -19.52 -14.98 -35.42
C THR A 434 -18.29 -15.76 -34.94
N LYS A 435 -17.57 -15.24 -33.94
CA LYS A 435 -16.41 -15.87 -33.33
C LYS A 435 -16.76 -16.81 -32.17
N VAL A 436 -18.04 -16.86 -31.80
CA VAL A 436 -18.60 -17.76 -30.78
C VAL A 436 -19.50 -18.78 -31.47
N LYS A 437 -19.10 -20.05 -31.47
CA LYS A 437 -19.78 -21.13 -32.21
C LYS A 437 -20.49 -22.07 -31.25
N PRO A 438 -21.83 -22.08 -31.19
CA PRO A 438 -22.57 -23.06 -30.41
C PRO A 438 -22.42 -24.47 -31.02
N GLN A 439 -22.37 -25.51 -30.18
CA GLN A 439 -22.40 -26.91 -30.61
C GLN A 439 -23.73 -27.27 -31.28
N ASP A 440 -24.82 -26.76 -30.71
CA ASP A 440 -26.21 -26.99 -31.10
C ASP A 440 -27.09 -25.81 -30.64
N GLU A 441 -28.40 -25.86 -30.88
CA GLU A 441 -29.34 -24.82 -30.42
C GLU A 441 -29.49 -24.76 -28.88
N GLY A 442 -28.80 -25.63 -28.14
CA GLY A 442 -29.00 -25.90 -26.70
C GLY A 442 -30.28 -26.66 -26.47
N HIS A 443 -30.40 -27.41 -25.38
CA HIS A 443 -31.69 -28.00 -25.00
C HIS A 443 -31.89 -27.84 -23.50
N HIS A 444 -33.02 -27.23 -23.08
CA HIS A 444 -33.38 -27.19 -21.67
C HIS A 444 -33.65 -28.63 -21.17
N PRO A 445 -33.37 -28.97 -19.90
CA PRO A 445 -33.71 -30.28 -19.33
C PRO A 445 -35.20 -30.66 -19.46
N GLU A 446 -36.08 -29.66 -19.63
CA GLU A 446 -37.54 -29.82 -19.78
C GLU A 446 -38.01 -29.65 -21.25
N GLY A 447 -37.08 -29.55 -22.21
CA GLY A 447 -37.33 -29.44 -23.65
C GLY A 447 -37.25 -28.02 -24.21
N GLY A 448 -36.84 -27.92 -25.48
CA GLY A 448 -36.75 -26.66 -26.25
C GLY A 448 -35.35 -26.03 -26.30
N PRO A 449 -35.04 -25.24 -27.35
CA PRO A 449 -33.73 -24.64 -27.52
C PRO A 449 -33.41 -23.59 -26.45
N HIS A 450 -32.26 -23.71 -25.81
CA HIS A 450 -31.87 -22.80 -24.72
C HIS A 450 -30.35 -22.60 -24.63
N ALA A 451 -29.86 -21.46 -25.12
CA ALA A 451 -28.45 -21.10 -25.26
C ALA A 451 -27.60 -21.24 -23.97
N LYS A 452 -28.23 -21.05 -22.79
CA LYS A 452 -27.58 -21.26 -21.48
C LYS A 452 -27.14 -22.72 -21.24
N PHE A 453 -27.69 -23.71 -21.93
CA PHE A 453 -27.33 -25.13 -21.76
C PHE A 453 -26.59 -25.68 -22.99
N THR A 454 -25.98 -24.79 -23.77
CA THR A 454 -25.18 -25.13 -24.95
C THR A 454 -23.70 -25.19 -24.60
N ASN A 455 -22.93 -26.00 -25.33
CA ASN A 455 -21.47 -25.96 -25.31
C ASN A 455 -20.96 -25.07 -26.45
N TYR A 456 -19.85 -24.38 -26.24
CA TYR A 456 -19.34 -23.40 -27.21
C TYR A 456 -17.90 -23.70 -27.62
N ALA A 457 -17.61 -23.53 -28.90
CA ALA A 457 -16.27 -23.40 -29.44
C ALA A 457 -15.99 -21.93 -29.75
N PHE A 458 -14.72 -21.54 -29.61
CA PHE A 458 -14.30 -20.15 -29.75
C PHE A 458 -13.17 -20.01 -30.76
N ASP A 459 -13.15 -18.90 -31.49
CA ASP A 459 -12.05 -18.59 -32.42
C ASP A 459 -10.75 -18.32 -31.63
N ALA A 460 -9.74 -19.16 -31.85
CA ALA A 460 -8.52 -19.15 -31.05
C ALA A 460 -7.62 -17.92 -31.29
N ASP A 461 -7.63 -17.36 -32.51
CA ASP A 461 -6.83 -16.16 -32.82
C ASP A 461 -7.47 -14.90 -32.25
N GLU A 462 -8.80 -14.78 -32.32
CA GLU A 462 -9.52 -13.68 -31.69
C GLU A 462 -9.46 -13.78 -30.16
N PHE A 463 -9.54 -15.00 -29.60
CA PHE A 463 -9.33 -15.25 -28.18
C PHE A 463 -7.98 -14.68 -27.69
N GLN A 464 -6.88 -15.00 -28.39
CA GLN A 464 -5.55 -14.50 -28.03
C GLN A 464 -5.50 -12.96 -28.07
N LYS A 465 -6.08 -12.32 -29.09
CA LYS A 465 -6.12 -10.85 -29.19
C LYS A 465 -6.87 -10.19 -28.02
N ILE A 466 -7.99 -10.78 -27.60
CA ILE A 466 -8.76 -10.27 -26.46
C ILE A 466 -7.95 -10.42 -25.17
N VAL A 467 -7.28 -11.57 -24.99
CA VAL A 467 -6.39 -11.79 -23.84
C VAL A 467 -5.21 -10.82 -23.85
N ASP A 468 -4.62 -10.52 -25.00
CA ASP A 468 -3.52 -9.55 -25.12
C ASP A 468 -3.98 -8.13 -24.76
N ARG A 469 -5.20 -7.74 -25.16
CA ARG A 469 -5.82 -6.47 -24.75
C ARG A 469 -6.09 -6.41 -23.24
N ALA A 470 -6.60 -7.50 -22.67
CA ALA A 470 -6.79 -7.61 -21.22
C ALA A 470 -5.45 -7.50 -20.48
N ALA A 471 -4.41 -8.15 -21.01
CA ALA A 471 -3.04 -8.06 -20.52
C ALA A 471 -2.48 -6.63 -20.60
N ASP A 472 -2.72 -5.90 -21.70
CA ASP A 472 -2.31 -4.48 -21.80
C ASP A 472 -2.93 -3.64 -20.70
N ARG A 473 -4.22 -3.85 -20.41
CA ARG A 473 -4.90 -3.12 -19.32
C ARG A 473 -4.30 -3.45 -17.96
N VAL A 474 -3.99 -4.72 -17.69
CA VAL A 474 -3.34 -5.17 -16.46
C VAL A 474 -1.96 -4.51 -16.33
N VAL A 475 -1.11 -4.60 -17.36
CA VAL A 475 0.25 -4.06 -17.34
C VAL A 475 0.26 -2.55 -17.20
N ASN A 476 -0.70 -1.85 -17.82
CA ASN A 476 -0.78 -0.39 -17.74
C ASN A 476 -1.45 0.11 -16.47
N HIS A 477 -2.11 -0.76 -15.69
CA HIS A 477 -2.78 -0.35 -14.46
C HIS A 477 -1.77 0.13 -13.43
N GLU A 478 -1.99 1.31 -12.87
CA GLU A 478 -1.06 1.94 -11.92
C GLU A 478 -0.69 0.99 -10.80
N THR A 479 -1.64 0.37 -10.11
CA THR A 479 -1.33 -0.55 -8.99
C THR A 479 -0.52 -1.79 -9.39
N PHE A 480 -0.73 -2.35 -10.58
CA PHE A 480 0.05 -3.50 -11.06
C PHE A 480 1.49 -3.08 -11.36
N ARG A 481 1.66 -1.90 -11.96
CA ARG A 481 2.95 -1.25 -12.12
C ARG A 481 3.56 -0.91 -10.76
N ARG A 482 2.80 -0.45 -9.78
CA ARG A 482 3.31 -0.16 -8.42
C ARG A 482 3.64 -1.41 -7.61
N MET A 483 3.09 -2.56 -8.01
CA MET A 483 3.49 -3.88 -7.49
C MET A 483 4.85 -4.33 -8.05
N ARG A 484 5.51 -3.49 -8.87
CA ARG A 484 6.92 -3.62 -9.15
C ARG A 484 7.68 -3.59 -7.83
N ASP A 485 8.42 -4.66 -7.60
CA ASP A 485 9.34 -4.74 -6.49
C ASP A 485 10.45 -3.70 -6.73
N PHE A 486 10.51 -2.65 -5.91
CA PHE A 486 11.52 -1.60 -6.02
C PHE A 486 12.93 -2.16 -5.85
N TYR A 487 13.07 -3.27 -5.12
CA TYR A 487 14.34 -4.00 -5.03
C TYR A 487 14.68 -4.63 -6.37
N LYS A 488 13.70 -5.13 -7.14
CA LYS A 488 13.93 -5.63 -8.51
C LYS A 488 14.14 -4.57 -9.55
N ILE A 489 13.41 -3.46 -9.46
CA ILE A 489 13.64 -2.29 -10.33
C ILE A 489 15.06 -1.77 -10.13
N LEU A 490 15.68 -1.99 -8.97
CA LEU A 490 17.10 -1.69 -8.74
C LEU A 490 18.01 -2.91 -8.95
N GLY A 491 17.50 -4.10 -9.20
CA GLY A 491 18.30 -5.33 -9.39
C GLY A 491 19.03 -5.81 -8.13
N ILE A 492 18.44 -5.60 -6.95
CA ILE A 492 19.00 -5.88 -5.63
C ILE A 492 18.07 -6.74 -4.77
N GLN A 493 18.59 -7.31 -3.67
CA GLN A 493 17.79 -8.10 -2.73
C GLN A 493 17.13 -7.22 -1.65
N LYS A 494 16.06 -7.70 -1.00
CA LYS A 494 15.38 -6.99 0.10
C LYS A 494 16.27 -6.66 1.30
N THR A 495 17.29 -7.49 1.53
CA THR A 495 18.31 -7.29 2.57
C THR A 495 19.39 -6.28 2.16
N ALA A 496 19.27 -5.66 0.99
CA ALA A 496 20.30 -4.78 0.46
C ALA A 496 20.49 -3.54 1.35
N SER A 497 21.74 -3.16 1.61
CA SER A 497 22.04 -1.92 2.33
C SER A 497 21.67 -0.71 1.48
N THR A 498 21.48 0.44 2.11
CA THR A 498 21.27 1.74 1.43
C THR A 498 22.38 2.05 0.42
N ASN A 499 23.62 1.63 0.69
CA ASN A 499 24.74 1.77 -0.25
C ASN A 499 24.61 0.85 -1.47
N GLN A 500 24.09 -0.37 -1.32
CA GLN A 500 23.78 -1.26 -2.44
C GLN A 500 22.62 -0.71 -3.30
N ILE A 501 21.61 -0.10 -2.67
CA ILE A 501 20.50 0.59 -3.33
C ILE A 501 21.01 1.75 -4.20
N LYS A 502 21.86 2.62 -3.64
CA LYS A 502 22.50 3.74 -4.36
C LYS A 502 23.36 3.29 -5.54
N LYS A 503 24.20 2.26 -5.33
CA LYS A 503 25.09 1.73 -6.35
C LYS A 503 24.31 1.15 -7.53
N ALA A 504 23.23 0.43 -7.24
CA ALA A 504 22.42 -0.20 -8.26
C ALA A 504 21.58 0.81 -9.05
N TYR A 505 21.06 1.85 -8.39
CA TYR A 505 20.41 2.99 -9.05
C TYR A 505 21.33 3.68 -10.06
N ARG A 506 22.56 4.04 -9.65
CA ARG A 506 23.53 4.73 -10.54
C ARG A 506 23.89 3.89 -11.77
N LYS A 507 24.04 2.57 -11.59
CA LYS A 507 24.32 1.63 -12.69
C LYS A 507 23.15 1.62 -13.68
N MET A 508 21.94 1.39 -13.18
CA MET A 508 20.75 1.24 -14.02
C MET A 508 20.31 2.58 -14.64
N ALA A 509 20.55 3.71 -13.99
CA ALA A 509 20.23 5.04 -14.53
C ALA A 509 21.10 5.37 -15.75
N LYS A 510 22.35 4.89 -15.78
CA LYS A 510 23.24 5.05 -16.94
C LYS A 510 22.88 4.14 -18.12
N GLU A 511 22.28 2.98 -17.83
CA GLU A 511 21.85 1.98 -18.81
C GLU A 511 20.47 2.30 -19.39
N LEU A 512 19.52 2.75 -18.55
CA LEU A 512 18.13 3.05 -18.90
C LEU A 512 17.89 4.53 -19.26
N HIS A 513 18.94 5.34 -19.43
CA HIS A 513 18.79 6.75 -19.76
C HIS A 513 18.03 6.94 -21.09
N PRO A 514 17.02 7.84 -21.18
CA PRO A 514 16.24 8.05 -22.39
C PRO A 514 17.09 8.39 -23.63
N ASP A 515 18.13 9.23 -23.45
CA ASP A 515 19.04 9.62 -24.55
C ASP A 515 19.85 8.48 -25.17
N LYS A 516 20.02 7.35 -24.45
CA LYS A 516 20.73 6.17 -24.97
C LYS A 516 19.79 5.11 -25.53
N ASN A 517 18.50 5.18 -25.20
CA ASN A 517 17.48 4.21 -25.57
C ASN A 517 16.38 4.89 -26.41
N THR A 518 16.78 5.64 -27.43
CA THR A 518 15.87 6.42 -28.29
C THR A 518 14.92 5.58 -29.14
N GLU A 519 15.20 4.28 -29.31
CA GLU A 519 14.33 3.34 -30.04
C GLU A 519 13.36 2.55 -29.14
N ASP A 520 13.51 2.63 -27.81
CA ASP A 520 12.56 2.00 -26.88
C ASP A 520 11.48 3.02 -26.48
N PRO A 521 10.22 2.86 -26.94
CA PRO A 521 9.13 3.77 -26.63
C PRO A 521 8.81 3.85 -25.12
N ASN A 522 9.30 2.88 -24.33
CA ASN A 522 9.09 2.80 -22.88
C ASN A 522 10.33 3.26 -22.07
N ALA A 523 11.38 3.81 -22.69
CA ALA A 523 12.61 4.21 -22.00
C ALA A 523 12.38 5.30 -20.94
N SER A 524 11.58 6.32 -21.26
CA SER A 524 11.22 7.40 -20.34
C SER A 524 10.48 6.85 -19.11
N GLU A 525 9.61 5.88 -19.34
CA GLU A 525 8.80 5.25 -18.31
C GLU A 525 9.64 4.36 -17.38
N LYS A 526 10.52 3.52 -17.93
CA LYS A 526 11.47 2.71 -17.14
C LYS A 526 12.40 3.57 -16.28
N PHE A 527 12.79 4.74 -16.78
CA PHE A 527 13.63 5.68 -16.04
C PHE A 527 12.87 6.36 -14.89
N GLN A 528 11.59 6.69 -15.08
CA GLN A 528 10.72 7.18 -14.01
C GLN A 528 10.54 6.15 -12.90
N ASP A 529 10.36 4.88 -13.26
CA ASP A 529 10.20 3.79 -12.29
C ASP A 529 11.47 3.57 -11.47
N LEU A 530 12.63 3.69 -12.11
CA LEU A 530 13.93 3.60 -11.47
C LEU A 530 14.13 4.73 -10.44
N GLY A 531 13.69 5.95 -10.76
CA GLY A 531 13.69 7.08 -9.84
C GLY A 531 12.80 6.84 -8.62
N ALA A 532 11.55 6.39 -8.83
CA ALA A 532 10.60 6.10 -7.76
C ALA A 532 11.07 4.98 -6.81
N ALA A 533 11.70 3.94 -7.36
CA ALA A 533 12.29 2.86 -6.57
C ALA A 533 13.43 3.35 -5.67
N TYR A 534 14.31 4.20 -6.22
CA TYR A 534 15.41 4.77 -5.45
C TYR A 534 14.92 5.74 -4.36
N GLU A 535 13.97 6.63 -4.66
CA GLU A 535 13.42 7.57 -3.68
C GLU A 535 12.79 6.84 -2.48
N THR A 536 12.05 5.76 -2.75
CA THR A 536 11.36 5.02 -1.70
C THR A 536 12.30 4.14 -0.90
N LEU A 537 13.28 3.48 -1.53
CA LEU A 537 14.19 2.54 -0.84
C LEU A 537 15.42 3.21 -0.21
N SER A 538 15.80 4.41 -0.66
CA SER A 538 16.95 5.13 -0.11
C SER A 538 16.66 5.79 1.24
N ASP A 539 15.40 6.13 1.51
CA ASP A 539 14.93 6.70 2.78
C ASP A 539 14.49 5.57 3.73
N PRO A 540 15.07 5.46 4.95
CA PRO A 540 14.76 4.38 5.88
C PRO A 540 13.29 4.34 6.32
N GLU A 541 12.65 5.48 6.52
CA GLU A 541 11.25 5.56 6.95
C GLU A 541 10.31 5.16 5.81
N LYS A 542 10.53 5.70 4.60
CA LYS A 542 9.76 5.31 3.40
C LYS A 542 9.99 3.85 3.02
N ARG A 543 11.20 3.33 3.20
CA ARG A 543 11.55 1.92 2.96
C ARG A 543 10.83 1.01 3.94
N GLU A 544 10.81 1.34 5.23
CA GLU A 544 10.10 0.56 6.24
C GLU A 544 8.58 0.56 5.97
N LEU A 545 8.04 1.72 5.58
CA LEU A 545 6.62 1.86 5.21
C LEU A 545 6.28 1.05 3.94
N TYR A 546 7.16 1.08 2.94
CA TYR A 546 7.08 0.29 1.71
C TYR A 546 7.17 -1.21 2.00
N ASP A 547 8.10 -1.64 2.85
CA ASP A 547 8.26 -3.04 3.24
C ASP A 547 7.04 -3.57 4.00
N ARG A 548 6.34 -2.69 4.75
CA ARG A 548 5.16 -3.03 5.55
C ARG A 548 3.87 -3.11 4.74
N CYS A 549 3.66 -2.22 3.77
CA CYS A 549 2.38 -2.14 3.05
C CYS A 549 2.45 -1.68 1.59
N GLY A 550 3.64 -1.66 0.99
CA GLY A 550 3.86 -1.32 -0.42
C GLY A 550 3.81 0.19 -0.70
N GLU A 551 3.89 0.55 -1.98
CA GLU A 551 3.97 1.95 -2.44
C GLU A 551 2.78 2.82 -1.99
N GLU A 552 1.59 2.24 -1.81
CA GLU A 552 0.38 3.00 -1.41
C GLU A 552 0.50 3.73 -0.07
N CYS A 553 1.32 3.21 0.83
CA CYS A 553 1.53 3.84 2.14
C CYS A 553 2.43 5.07 2.05
N VAL A 554 3.47 5.00 1.21
CA VAL A 554 4.49 6.06 1.06
C VAL A 554 3.87 7.33 0.47
N LYS A 555 2.92 7.19 -0.47
CA LYS A 555 2.22 8.35 -1.07
C LYS A 555 1.20 9.03 -0.15
N LYS A 556 0.61 8.30 0.80
CA LYS A 556 -0.41 8.89 1.71
C LYS A 556 0.17 9.82 2.75
N GLU A 557 1.44 9.63 3.15
CA GLU A 557 2.13 10.59 4.03
C GLU A 557 2.61 11.83 3.27
N GLY A 558 2.95 11.71 1.98
CA GLY A 558 3.35 12.84 1.13
C GLY A 558 2.22 13.84 0.82
N ALA A 559 0.95 13.46 0.98
CA ALA A 559 -0.21 14.31 0.68
C ALA A 559 -0.65 15.22 1.85
N ASN A 560 0.02 15.16 3.01
CA ASN A 560 -0.37 15.91 4.20
C ASN A 560 0.45 17.21 4.42
N GLY A 561 1.34 17.56 3.47
CA GLY A 561 1.99 18.87 3.36
C GLY A 561 1.28 19.70 2.28
N GLY A 562 0.75 20.86 2.65
CA GLY A 562 -0.16 21.64 1.80
C GLY A 562 0.41 22.09 0.46
N GLY A 563 -0.49 22.16 -0.54
CA GLY A 563 -0.25 22.78 -1.84
C GLY A 563 -0.25 21.77 -2.97
N GLY A 564 -1.29 21.82 -3.81
CA GLY A 564 -1.34 21.06 -5.06
C GLY A 564 -0.26 21.52 -6.01
N MET A 565 0.89 20.87 -5.95
CA MET A 565 1.91 20.87 -6.98
C MET A 565 2.55 19.48 -6.95
N ASP A 566 2.60 18.86 -8.13
CA ASP A 566 3.12 17.51 -8.32
C ASP A 566 4.54 17.40 -7.73
N PRO A 567 4.79 16.49 -6.76
CA PRO A 567 6.13 16.22 -6.23
C PRO A 567 7.13 15.85 -7.33
N PHE A 568 6.66 15.36 -8.47
CA PHE A 568 7.47 15.06 -9.65
C PHE A 568 7.97 16.31 -10.40
N ALA A 569 7.28 17.45 -10.32
CA ALA A 569 7.68 18.67 -11.02
C ALA A 569 8.88 19.37 -10.34
N SER A 570 9.03 19.19 -9.02
CA SER A 570 10.10 19.86 -8.25
C SER A 570 11.49 19.25 -8.50
N PHE A 571 11.56 17.97 -8.89
CA PHE A 571 12.82 17.30 -9.22
C PHE A 571 13.30 17.60 -10.65
N PHE A 572 12.37 17.76 -11.60
CA PHE A 572 12.70 18.14 -12.99
C PHE A 572 12.91 19.65 -13.18
N GLY A 573 12.41 20.49 -12.28
CA GLY A 573 12.68 21.93 -12.29
C GLY A 573 14.12 22.31 -11.91
N ASP A 574 14.81 21.47 -11.13
CA ASP A 574 16.13 21.75 -10.56
C ASP A 574 17.29 21.04 -11.30
N PHE A 575 16.97 20.12 -12.23
CA PHE A 575 17.92 19.45 -13.12
C PHE A 575 17.81 19.98 -14.56
N GLY A 576 18.18 21.25 -14.77
CA GLY A 576 18.94 21.67 -15.95
C GLY A 576 18.38 21.43 -17.37
N PHE A 577 17.06 21.50 -17.62
CA PHE A 577 16.53 21.68 -18.98
C PHE A 577 16.11 23.13 -19.22
N GLY A 578 16.96 23.87 -19.93
CA GLY A 578 16.73 25.27 -20.27
C GLY A 578 15.60 25.46 -21.29
N PHE A 579 14.53 26.14 -20.88
CA PHE A 579 13.74 27.01 -21.73
C PHE A 579 13.60 28.37 -21.03
N GLY A 580 14.16 29.40 -21.66
CA GLY A 580 14.34 30.72 -21.07
C GLY A 580 13.05 31.49 -20.82
N GLY A 581 13.09 32.37 -19.81
CA GLY A 581 12.01 33.30 -19.52
C GLY A 581 12.09 33.89 -18.12
N ASN A 582 13.07 34.78 -17.91
CA ASN A 582 13.13 35.86 -16.94
C ASN A 582 11.86 36.11 -16.09
N ASP A 583 11.92 35.90 -14.77
CA ASP A 583 11.34 36.86 -13.81
C ASP A 583 11.84 36.68 -12.37
N ASN A 584 12.50 37.73 -11.88
CA ASN A 584 12.80 37.98 -10.47
C ASN A 584 11.51 37.99 -9.64
N ARG A 585 11.35 37.03 -8.72
CA ARG A 585 10.55 37.20 -7.51
C ARG A 585 11.37 36.79 -6.30
N GLY A 586 11.76 37.80 -5.51
CA GLY A 586 12.54 37.63 -4.29
C GLY A 586 11.89 36.63 -3.35
N GLN A 587 12.50 35.46 -3.21
CA GLN A 587 12.29 34.59 -2.07
C GLN A 587 12.83 35.31 -0.83
N ARG A 588 12.00 35.45 0.20
CA ARG A 588 12.44 35.83 1.53
C ARG A 588 13.45 34.77 1.99
N GLU A 589 14.71 35.14 2.12
CA GLU A 589 15.70 34.33 2.84
C GLU A 589 15.17 34.11 4.25
N VAL A 590 14.87 32.86 4.59
CA VAL A 590 14.62 32.46 5.98
C VAL A 590 15.93 32.68 6.73
N SER A 591 15.90 33.46 7.79
CA SER A 591 17.10 33.69 8.62
C SER A 591 17.64 32.34 9.09
N LYS A 592 18.93 32.07 8.86
CA LYS A 592 19.58 30.81 9.22
C LYS A 592 20.55 31.02 10.39
N GLY A 593 20.66 30.02 11.27
CA GLY A 593 21.64 29.98 12.34
C GLY A 593 23.07 29.81 11.81
N ALA A 594 24.05 29.99 12.69
CA ALA A 594 25.46 29.91 12.30
C ALA A 594 25.91 28.45 12.07
N ASP A 595 26.72 28.25 11.03
CA ASP A 595 27.35 26.96 10.77
C ASP A 595 28.46 26.68 11.81
N ILE A 596 28.60 25.42 12.21
CA ILE A 596 29.65 24.93 13.12
C ILE A 596 30.66 24.14 12.29
N GLN A 597 31.97 24.32 12.53
CA GLN A 597 33.02 23.50 11.91
C GLN A 597 33.73 22.66 12.98
N MET A 598 33.91 21.37 12.71
CA MET A 598 34.61 20.41 13.57
C MET A 598 35.65 19.63 12.77
N ASP A 599 36.86 19.44 13.31
CA ASP A 599 37.91 18.64 12.67
C ASP A 599 37.84 17.18 13.16
N LEU A 600 37.83 16.22 12.23
CA LEU A 600 37.84 14.78 12.49
C LEU A 600 39.20 14.19 12.09
N PHE A 601 39.95 13.70 13.07
CA PHE A 601 41.26 13.07 12.85
C PHE A 601 41.10 11.59 12.48
N VAL A 602 41.63 11.18 11.33
CA VAL A 602 41.54 9.80 10.80
C VAL A 602 42.91 9.25 10.47
N SER A 603 43.09 7.94 10.57
CA SER A 603 44.33 7.26 10.22
C SER A 603 44.45 6.99 8.71
N LEU A 604 45.67 6.70 8.24
CA LEU A 604 45.90 6.42 6.83
C LEU A 604 45.30 5.06 6.41
N GLU A 605 45.23 4.11 7.33
CA GLU A 605 44.57 2.80 7.20
C GLU A 605 43.06 2.97 7.08
N GLU A 606 42.44 3.85 7.88
CA GLU A 606 41.01 4.18 7.78
C GLU A 606 40.69 4.82 6.43
N LEU A 607 41.56 5.68 5.91
CA LEU A 607 41.42 6.26 4.57
C LEU A 607 41.67 5.25 3.43
N TYR A 608 42.38 4.15 3.71
CA TYR A 608 42.66 3.10 2.72
C TYR A 608 41.53 2.06 2.66
N ALA A 609 41.11 1.54 3.82
CA ALA A 609 40.11 0.48 3.92
C ALA A 609 38.66 1.01 4.04
N GLY A 610 38.50 2.27 4.44
CA GLY A 610 37.22 2.84 4.86
C GLY A 610 36.86 2.48 6.30
N ASN A 611 36.17 3.38 7.01
CA ASN A 611 35.72 3.15 8.38
C ASN A 611 34.43 3.93 8.68
N PHE A 612 33.68 3.53 9.70
CA PHE A 612 32.57 4.33 10.26
C PHE A 612 33.00 4.88 11.62
N VAL A 613 32.97 6.19 11.76
CA VAL A 613 33.37 6.88 12.99
C VAL A 613 32.15 7.56 13.60
N GLU A 614 31.79 7.13 14.82
CA GLU A 614 30.74 7.79 15.59
C GLU A 614 31.32 8.98 16.37
N ILE A 615 30.70 10.15 16.21
CA ILE A 615 31.01 11.34 16.99
C ILE A 615 29.80 11.75 17.85
N THR A 616 30.07 12.27 19.04
CA THR A 616 29.05 12.83 19.91
C THR A 616 29.03 14.35 19.77
N HIS A 617 27.95 14.89 19.21
CA HIS A 617 27.70 16.32 19.04
C HIS A 617 26.66 16.83 20.06
N ASN A 618 27.02 17.86 20.82
CA ASN A 618 26.14 18.47 21.82
C ASN A 618 25.43 19.68 21.23
N LYS A 619 24.16 19.51 20.85
CA LYS A 619 23.37 20.52 20.14
C LYS A 619 22.38 21.22 21.05
N PRO A 620 22.34 22.57 21.10
CA PRO A 620 21.26 23.28 21.77
C PRO A 620 19.96 23.17 20.95
N VAL A 621 18.89 22.64 21.55
CA VAL A 621 17.55 22.56 20.94
C VAL A 621 16.58 23.51 21.64
N MET A 622 15.65 24.06 20.85
CA MET A 622 14.60 24.94 21.38
C MET A 622 13.50 24.13 22.06
N LYS A 623 13.21 24.42 23.34
CA LYS A 623 12.06 23.87 24.09
C LYS A 623 11.11 24.99 24.52
N PRO A 624 9.79 24.73 24.57
CA PRO A 624 8.82 25.74 24.97
C PRO A 624 9.04 26.18 26.43
N ALA A 625 8.91 27.49 26.67
CA ALA A 625 8.99 28.12 27.98
C ALA A 625 7.71 28.91 28.29
N LYS A 626 7.46 29.19 29.57
CA LYS A 626 6.27 29.97 29.98
C LYS A 626 6.39 31.43 29.51
N GLY A 627 5.29 31.98 28.98
CA GLY A 627 5.17 33.37 28.50
C GLY A 627 5.19 33.51 26.98
N THR A 628 5.02 34.74 26.49
CA THR A 628 5.11 35.12 25.07
C THR A 628 6.29 36.07 24.85
N ARG A 629 6.92 36.01 23.67
CA ARG A 629 7.98 36.90 23.20
C ARG A 629 7.52 37.64 21.95
N LYS A 630 8.08 38.83 21.71
CA LYS A 630 7.84 39.56 20.46
C LYS A 630 8.72 38.98 19.34
N CYS A 631 8.13 38.65 18.21
CA CYS A 631 8.79 38.08 17.02
C CYS A 631 8.28 38.79 15.75
N ASN A 632 8.92 38.57 14.60
CA ASN A 632 8.49 39.11 13.30
C ASN A 632 8.20 40.63 13.29
N CYS A 633 8.99 41.40 14.05
CA CYS A 633 8.83 42.84 14.14
C CYS A 633 9.00 43.51 12.76
N ARG A 634 7.98 44.24 12.32
CA ARG A 634 7.99 45.01 11.08
C ARG A 634 7.55 46.44 11.31
N GLN A 635 8.05 47.36 10.48
CA GLN A 635 7.59 48.74 10.52
C GLN A 635 6.33 48.89 9.68
N GLU A 636 5.23 49.27 10.31
CA GLU A 636 3.97 49.58 9.63
C GLU A 636 3.63 51.06 9.82
N MET A 637 3.08 51.69 8.78
CA MET A 637 2.51 53.03 8.90
C MET A 637 1.11 52.93 9.49
N VAL A 638 0.97 53.34 10.75
CA VAL A 638 -0.32 53.40 11.44
C VAL A 638 -0.90 54.81 11.28
N THR A 639 -2.08 54.91 10.67
CA THR A 639 -2.80 56.18 10.51
C THR A 639 -3.71 56.39 11.72
N ARG A 640 -3.43 57.40 12.55
CA ARG A 640 -4.28 57.76 13.69
C ARG A 640 -5.09 59.01 13.36
N GLN A 641 -6.41 58.93 13.48
CA GLN A 641 -7.29 60.06 13.28
C GLN A 641 -7.30 60.93 14.54
N LEU A 642 -6.87 62.19 14.40
CA LEU A 642 -6.82 63.16 15.50
C LEU A 642 -8.05 64.10 15.51
N GLY A 643 -8.94 63.97 14.52
CA GLY A 643 -10.20 64.70 14.42
C GLY A 643 -10.86 64.57 13.04
N PRO A 644 -12.00 65.25 12.81
CA PRO A 644 -12.66 65.26 11.50
C PRO A 644 -11.72 65.82 10.43
N GLY A 645 -11.35 65.00 9.44
CA GLY A 645 -10.47 65.40 8.34
C GLY A 645 -8.97 65.54 8.66
N ARG A 646 -8.51 65.14 9.87
CA ARG A 646 -7.08 65.20 10.25
C ARG A 646 -6.55 63.81 10.60
N PHE A 647 -5.61 63.32 9.79
CA PHE A 647 -4.95 62.04 9.97
C PHE A 647 -3.45 62.24 10.16
N GLN A 648 -2.85 61.53 11.11
CA GLN A 648 -1.40 61.45 11.28
C GLN A 648 -0.93 60.04 10.97
N MET A 649 -0.09 59.89 9.94
CA MET A 649 0.61 58.64 9.66
C MET A 649 1.90 58.60 10.46
N THR A 650 2.06 57.60 11.32
CA THR A 650 3.30 57.38 12.09
C THR A 650 3.82 55.98 11.80
N GLN A 651 5.13 55.84 11.56
CA GLN A 651 5.77 54.53 11.47
C GLN A 651 5.88 53.94 12.88
N GLN A 652 5.24 52.79 13.09
CA GLN A 652 5.29 52.05 14.35
C GLN A 652 5.83 50.65 14.09
N ALA A 653 6.76 50.20 14.94
CA ALA A 653 7.21 48.83 14.94
C ALA A 653 6.12 47.93 15.54
N VAL A 654 5.49 47.10 14.71
CA VAL A 654 4.48 46.11 15.08
C VAL A 654 5.17 44.75 15.10
N CYS A 655 5.09 44.03 16.21
CA CYS A 655 5.64 42.69 16.38
C CYS A 655 4.53 41.71 16.70
N ASP A 656 4.66 40.48 16.23
CA ASP A 656 3.77 39.38 16.59
C ASP A 656 4.13 38.84 17.98
N GLU A 657 3.16 38.27 18.70
CA GLU A 657 3.40 37.58 19.98
C GLU A 657 3.62 36.07 19.73
N CYS A 658 4.88 35.64 19.71
CA CYS A 658 5.26 34.23 19.61
C CYS A 658 5.38 33.57 20.99
N PRO A 659 5.26 32.24 21.09
CA PRO A 659 5.62 31.50 22.30
C PRO A 659 7.07 31.72 22.71
N ASN A 660 7.33 31.81 24.01
CA ASN A 660 8.69 31.91 24.54
C ASN A 660 9.41 30.55 24.44
N VAL A 661 10.72 30.57 24.19
CA VAL A 661 11.55 29.35 24.02
C VAL A 661 12.80 29.43 24.88
N LYS A 662 13.29 28.27 25.33
CA LYS A 662 14.58 28.10 26.02
C LYS A 662 15.44 27.11 25.27
N PHE A 663 16.76 27.35 25.23
CA PHE A 663 17.70 26.38 24.67
C PHE A 663 18.11 25.36 25.73
N VAL A 664 18.07 24.08 25.35
CA VAL A 664 18.54 22.96 26.18
C VAL A 664 19.51 22.15 25.34
N THR A 665 20.72 21.91 25.85
CA THR A 665 21.69 21.07 25.16
C THR A 665 21.24 19.61 25.17
N GLU A 666 21.20 19.00 24.00
CA GLU A 666 20.93 17.59 23.77
C GLU A 666 22.12 16.93 23.10
N GLU A 667 22.46 15.74 23.56
CA GLU A 667 23.51 14.91 22.99
C GLU A 667 22.98 14.19 21.74
N ARG A 668 23.70 14.29 20.63
CA ARG A 668 23.38 13.64 19.35
C ARG A 668 24.60 12.87 18.87
N VAL A 669 24.44 11.57 18.65
CA VAL A 669 25.48 10.74 18.04
C VAL A 669 25.32 10.83 16.52
N LEU A 670 26.39 11.22 15.83
CA LEU A 670 26.46 11.30 14.37
C LEU A 670 27.47 10.26 13.88
N GLU A 671 27.03 9.38 12.99
CA GLU A 671 27.90 8.40 12.34
C GLU A 671 28.43 8.99 11.03
N ILE A 672 29.75 8.95 10.85
CA ILE A 672 30.45 9.49 9.69
C ILE A 672 31.12 8.34 8.95
N GLU A 673 30.77 8.16 7.67
CA GLU A 673 31.44 7.21 6.79
C GLU A 673 32.71 7.85 6.23
N ILE A 674 33.87 7.26 6.55
CA ILE A 674 35.15 7.55 5.92
C ILE A 674 35.26 6.67 4.68
N GLU A 675 35.02 7.25 3.52
CA GLU A 675 35.10 6.54 2.24
C GLU A 675 36.57 6.26 1.85
N PRO A 676 36.87 5.09 1.26
CA PRO A 676 38.20 4.80 0.76
C PRO A 676 38.67 5.85 -0.23
N GLY A 677 39.87 6.39 -0.01
CA GLY A 677 40.49 7.36 -0.89
C GLY A 677 40.15 8.82 -0.57
N MET A 678 39.29 9.10 0.43
CA MET A 678 38.97 10.46 0.87
C MET A 678 40.22 11.31 1.06
N THR A 679 40.13 12.58 0.68
CA THR A 679 41.29 13.48 0.67
C THR A 679 41.40 14.28 1.96
N ASP A 680 42.63 14.62 2.33
CA ASP A 680 42.89 15.47 3.48
C ASP A 680 42.24 16.85 3.31
N GLY A 681 41.53 17.32 4.33
CA GLY A 681 40.81 18.59 4.33
C GLY A 681 39.43 18.58 3.69
N GLN A 682 38.92 17.42 3.24
CA GLN A 682 37.57 17.27 2.69
C GLN A 682 36.50 17.53 3.77
N GLU A 683 35.42 18.22 3.39
CA GLU A 683 34.32 18.59 4.30
C GLU A 683 33.07 17.73 4.05
N GLN A 684 32.49 17.19 5.12
CA GLN A 684 31.18 16.55 5.14
C GLN A 684 30.18 17.47 5.85
N ARG A 685 29.06 17.77 5.18
CA ARG A 685 28.02 18.68 5.69
C ARG A 685 26.84 17.91 6.27
N PHE A 686 26.43 18.28 7.48
CA PHE A 686 25.23 17.83 8.17
C PHE A 686 24.26 19.01 8.28
N THR A 687 23.19 18.96 7.48
CA THR A 687 22.21 20.04 7.38
C THR A 687 21.44 20.22 8.68
N ALA A 688 21.23 21.47 9.11
CA ALA A 688 20.48 21.84 10.31
C ALA A 688 21.05 21.30 11.64
N GLU A 689 22.30 20.81 11.67
CA GLU A 689 23.03 20.37 12.87
C GLU A 689 23.96 21.43 13.47
N GLY A 690 23.93 22.66 12.96
CA GLY A 690 24.65 23.82 13.52
C GLY A 690 23.85 24.56 14.59
N GLU A 691 24.19 25.83 14.82
CA GLU A 691 23.56 26.66 15.85
C GLU A 691 22.09 26.94 15.50
N PRO A 692 21.14 26.80 16.45
CA PRO A 692 19.73 27.07 16.22
C PRO A 692 19.47 28.58 16.12
N HIS A 693 18.58 28.98 15.20
CA HIS A 693 18.07 30.35 15.12
C HIS A 693 16.66 30.44 15.71
N VAL A 694 16.40 31.44 16.56
CA VAL A 694 15.14 31.58 17.31
C VAL A 694 13.91 31.75 16.41
N ASP A 695 14.08 32.43 15.27
CA ASP A 695 13.03 32.74 14.30
C ASP A 695 13.31 32.13 12.92
N GLY A 696 14.16 31.10 12.86
CA GLY A 696 14.77 30.65 11.61
C GLY A 696 15.22 29.19 11.61
N GLU A 697 15.86 28.78 10.51
CA GLU A 697 16.42 27.42 10.39
C GLU A 697 17.76 27.32 11.14
N PRO A 698 18.10 26.17 11.75
CA PRO A 698 19.43 25.96 12.29
C PRO A 698 20.52 26.04 11.22
N GLY A 699 21.73 26.44 11.64
CA GLY A 699 22.95 26.34 10.82
C GLY A 699 23.30 24.89 10.46
N ASP A 700 24.38 24.68 9.71
CA ASP A 700 24.88 23.33 9.41
C ASP A 700 26.14 22.99 10.19
N LEU A 701 26.37 21.71 10.46
CA LEU A 701 27.64 21.21 10.97
C LEU A 701 28.51 20.76 9.79
N ARG A 702 29.73 21.30 9.69
CA ARG A 702 30.74 20.93 8.70
C ARG A 702 31.88 20.19 9.37
N LEU A 703 32.07 18.94 9.00
CA LEU A 703 33.12 18.09 9.53
C LEU A 703 34.27 18.02 8.53
N ARG A 704 35.44 18.48 8.93
CA ARG A 704 36.64 18.51 8.09
C ARG A 704 37.58 17.39 8.47
N ILE A 705 37.93 16.55 7.50
CA ILE A 705 38.80 15.39 7.74
C ILE A 705 40.25 15.84 7.80
N GLN A 706 41.01 15.35 8.79
CA GLN A 706 42.45 15.55 8.93
C GLN A 706 43.18 14.21 9.09
N THR A 707 44.19 13.99 8.27
CA THR A 707 44.96 12.73 8.22
C THR A 707 46.06 12.73 9.28
N ASN A 708 46.10 11.67 10.09
CA ASN A 708 47.18 11.47 11.05
C ASN A 708 48.50 11.07 10.35
N PRO A 709 49.66 11.60 10.78
CA PRO A 709 50.96 11.16 10.26
C PRO A 709 51.20 9.66 10.51
N HIS A 710 51.53 8.90 9.46
CA HIS A 710 51.77 7.46 9.54
C HIS A 710 53.28 7.14 9.66
N PRO A 711 53.70 6.15 10.48
CA PRO A 711 55.12 5.87 10.75
C PRO A 711 55.92 5.30 9.57
N VAL A 712 55.28 4.61 8.61
CA VAL A 712 55.97 3.88 7.53
C VAL A 712 55.71 4.49 6.14
N PHE A 713 54.59 5.20 5.97
CA PHE A 713 54.11 5.64 4.66
C PHE A 713 53.76 7.12 4.72
N GLU A 714 54.11 7.83 3.67
CA GLU A 714 53.68 9.21 3.44
C GLU A 714 52.78 9.25 2.20
N ARG A 715 51.54 9.74 2.37
CA ARG A 715 50.59 9.91 1.26
C ARG A 715 50.85 11.23 0.55
N ARG A 716 50.92 11.20 -0.78
CA ARG A 716 50.88 12.40 -1.62
C ARG A 716 49.95 12.16 -2.80
N GLY A 717 48.77 12.78 -2.77
CA GLY A 717 47.69 12.46 -3.71
C GLY A 717 47.23 11.01 -3.50
N ASP A 718 47.21 10.24 -4.59
CA ASP A 718 46.88 8.81 -4.55
C ASP A 718 48.12 7.92 -4.35
N ASP A 719 49.32 8.49 -4.38
CA ASP A 719 50.57 7.72 -4.29
C ASP A 719 51.07 7.61 -2.84
N LEU A 720 51.71 6.48 -2.53
CA LEU A 720 52.35 6.22 -1.25
C LEU A 720 53.87 6.22 -1.42
N TYR A 721 54.55 6.84 -0.46
CA TYR A 721 56.01 6.93 -0.43
C TYR A 721 56.55 6.26 0.83
N THR A 722 57.60 5.46 0.66
CA THR A 722 58.35 4.87 1.77
C THR A 722 59.83 4.75 1.42
N ASN A 723 60.67 4.73 2.45
CA ASN A 723 62.12 4.59 2.32
C ASN A 723 62.55 3.28 3.00
N VAL A 724 63.41 2.53 2.31
CA VAL A 724 63.90 1.23 2.77
C VAL A 724 65.41 1.22 2.73
N THR A 725 66.04 0.74 3.79
CA THR A 725 67.49 0.55 3.83
C THR A 725 67.85 -0.90 3.53
N ILE A 726 68.74 -1.14 2.55
CA ILE A 726 69.28 -2.46 2.18
C ILE A 726 70.78 -2.53 2.42
N SER A 727 71.33 -3.74 2.57
CA SER A 727 72.78 -3.91 2.74
C SER A 727 73.53 -3.70 1.43
N LEU A 728 74.83 -3.35 1.49
CA LEU A 728 75.66 -3.25 0.29
C LEU A 728 75.74 -4.57 -0.49
N ALA A 729 75.71 -5.71 0.20
CA ALA A 729 75.72 -7.02 -0.44
C ALA A 729 74.44 -7.26 -1.25
N ASP A 730 73.28 -7.00 -0.64
CA ASP A 730 71.95 -7.07 -1.27
C ASP A 730 71.81 -6.10 -2.44
N ALA A 731 72.36 -4.89 -2.29
CA ALA A 731 72.39 -3.88 -3.33
C ALA A 731 73.19 -4.33 -4.56
N LEU A 732 74.23 -5.15 -4.41
CA LEU A 732 75.08 -5.63 -5.52
C LEU A 732 74.62 -6.99 -6.09
N ALA A 733 74.19 -7.92 -5.24
CA ALA A 733 73.85 -9.29 -5.61
C ALA A 733 72.35 -9.49 -5.94
N GLY A 734 71.51 -8.53 -5.56
CA GLY A 734 70.06 -8.65 -5.62
C GLY A 734 69.47 -9.10 -4.29
N PHE A 735 68.17 -8.81 -4.09
CA PHE A 735 67.46 -9.06 -2.86
C PHE A 735 65.98 -9.36 -3.09
N GLU A 736 65.38 -10.00 -2.09
CA GLU A 736 63.95 -10.22 -1.96
C GLU A 736 63.51 -9.81 -0.56
N MET A 737 62.49 -8.97 -0.47
CA MET A 737 61.92 -8.51 0.81
C MET A 737 60.41 -8.31 0.71
N VAL A 738 59.77 -8.17 1.86
CA VAL A 738 58.32 -7.99 1.99
C VAL A 738 58.03 -6.75 2.82
N ILE A 739 57.11 -5.90 2.34
CA ILE A 739 56.56 -4.76 3.07
C ILE A 739 55.10 -5.07 3.43
N GLU A 740 54.70 -4.81 4.67
CA GLU A 740 53.31 -4.87 5.09
C GLU A 740 52.59 -3.57 4.69
N HIS A 741 51.49 -3.70 3.95
CA HIS A 741 50.67 -2.59 3.47
C HIS A 741 49.63 -2.16 4.53
N LEU A 742 48.91 -1.07 4.28
CA LEU A 742 47.90 -0.44 5.14
C LEU A 742 46.69 -1.35 5.47
N ASP A 743 46.38 -2.34 4.63
CA ASP A 743 45.36 -3.37 4.85
C ASP A 743 45.93 -4.70 5.40
N GLY A 744 47.24 -4.72 5.71
CA GLY A 744 47.96 -5.89 6.22
C GLY A 744 48.41 -6.88 5.14
N HIS A 745 48.15 -6.65 3.84
CA HIS A 745 48.68 -7.54 2.81
C HIS A 745 50.18 -7.32 2.59
N LYS A 746 50.84 -8.35 2.07
CA LYS A 746 52.31 -8.42 1.96
C LYS A 746 52.77 -8.12 0.54
N VAL A 747 53.42 -6.97 0.33
CA VAL A 747 53.97 -6.57 -0.96
C VAL A 747 55.39 -7.11 -1.12
N GLN A 748 55.59 -8.02 -2.08
CA GLN A 748 56.91 -8.56 -2.40
C GLN A 748 57.70 -7.65 -3.33
N ILE A 749 58.93 -7.32 -2.91
CA ILE A 749 59.90 -6.55 -3.68
C ILE A 749 61.10 -7.44 -3.96
N VAL A 750 61.26 -7.78 -5.24
CA VAL A 750 62.36 -8.59 -5.74
C VAL A 750 63.14 -7.76 -6.74
N ARG A 751 64.47 -7.78 -6.62
CA ARG A 751 65.37 -7.21 -7.61
C ARG A 751 66.65 -8.01 -7.70
N ASP A 752 66.96 -8.43 -8.91
CA ASP A 752 68.12 -9.25 -9.30
C ASP A 752 69.31 -8.41 -9.80
N LYS A 753 69.09 -7.11 -10.01
CA LYS A 753 70.08 -6.17 -10.54
C LYS A 753 70.67 -5.29 -9.44
N VAL A 754 71.85 -4.74 -9.73
CA VAL A 754 72.49 -3.74 -8.88
C VAL A 754 71.55 -2.56 -8.63
N THR A 755 71.38 -2.21 -7.35
CA THR A 755 70.51 -1.14 -6.85
C THR A 755 71.37 -0.06 -6.21
N TRP A 756 71.42 1.13 -6.81
CA TRP A 756 72.22 2.24 -6.30
C TRP A 756 71.47 3.04 -5.22
N PRO A 757 72.18 3.79 -4.35
CA PRO A 757 71.55 4.67 -3.37
C PRO A 757 70.62 5.69 -4.03
N GLY A 758 69.42 5.87 -3.50
CA GLY A 758 68.39 6.73 -4.08
C GLY A 758 67.66 6.14 -5.29
N ALA A 759 67.95 4.88 -5.67
CA ALA A 759 67.14 4.17 -6.65
C ALA A 759 65.70 4.05 -6.16
N ARG A 760 64.74 4.11 -7.08
CA ARG A 760 63.31 4.02 -6.79
C ARG A 760 62.67 2.87 -7.55
N ILE A 761 61.95 2.02 -6.83
CA ILE A 761 61.06 1.02 -7.42
C ILE A 761 59.63 1.54 -7.29
N ARG A 762 58.85 1.35 -8.36
CA ARG A 762 57.43 1.68 -8.39
C ARG A 762 56.65 0.39 -8.45
N LYS A 763 55.70 0.21 -7.54
CA LYS A 763 54.73 -0.87 -7.60
C LYS A 763 53.38 -0.26 -7.96
N LYS A 764 52.92 -0.57 -9.18
CA LYS A 764 51.64 -0.07 -9.69
C LYS A 764 50.52 -0.83 -9.00
N GLY A 765 49.50 -0.11 -8.52
CA GLY A 765 48.34 -0.70 -7.86
C GLY A 765 48.50 -0.82 -6.34
N GLU A 766 49.64 -0.40 -5.80
CA GLU A 766 49.97 -0.48 -4.37
C GLU A 766 49.94 0.90 -3.68
N GLY A 767 49.37 1.93 -4.29
CA GLY A 767 49.13 3.24 -3.66
C GLY A 767 47.78 3.33 -2.95
N MET A 768 47.36 4.54 -2.58
CA MET A 768 46.01 4.77 -2.05
C MET A 768 44.94 4.54 -3.12
N PRO A 769 43.73 4.10 -2.74
CA PRO A 769 42.58 4.11 -3.64
C PRO A 769 42.22 5.53 -4.06
N ASN A 770 41.85 5.71 -5.31
CA ASN A 770 41.36 7.00 -5.81
C ASN A 770 39.91 7.23 -5.34
N TYR A 771 39.62 8.44 -4.85
CA TYR A 771 38.32 8.79 -4.29
C TYR A 771 37.14 8.71 -5.29
N GLU A 772 37.34 9.11 -6.55
CA GLU A 772 36.27 9.09 -7.55
C GLU A 772 36.04 7.69 -8.13
N ASN A 773 37.09 6.87 -8.16
CA ASN A 773 37.06 5.52 -8.70
C ASN A 773 37.94 4.57 -7.88
N ASN A 774 37.32 3.93 -6.88
CA ASN A 774 37.98 3.01 -5.95
C ASN A 774 38.55 1.72 -6.61
N ASN A 775 38.35 1.51 -7.92
CA ASN A 775 39.03 0.44 -8.67
C ASN A 775 40.43 0.87 -9.18
N LEU A 776 40.74 2.16 -9.10
CA LEU A 776 42.04 2.72 -9.43
C LEU A 776 42.81 2.93 -8.13
N PHE A 777 44.03 2.41 -8.10
CA PHE A 777 44.96 2.60 -7.01
C PHE A 777 46.17 3.35 -7.54
N GLY A 778 46.73 4.22 -6.72
CA GLY A 778 47.99 4.90 -7.01
C GLY A 778 49.17 3.93 -7.04
N MET A 779 50.37 4.50 -6.99
CA MET A 779 51.63 3.75 -6.96
C MET A 779 52.29 3.82 -5.59
N LEU A 780 52.93 2.72 -5.20
CA LEU A 780 53.89 2.71 -4.11
C LEU A 780 55.29 3.01 -4.66
N TYR A 781 55.89 4.08 -4.15
CA TYR A 781 57.26 4.47 -4.42
C TYR A 781 58.15 4.06 -3.25
N VAL A 782 59.06 3.13 -3.51
CA VAL A 782 60.05 2.68 -2.53
C VAL A 782 61.41 3.23 -2.93
N THR A 783 61.97 4.12 -2.11
CA THR A 783 63.33 4.64 -2.30
C THR A 783 64.30 3.82 -1.46
N PHE A 784 65.43 3.42 -2.05
CA PHE A 784 66.42 2.59 -1.38
C PHE A 784 67.62 3.37 -0.90
N ASP A 785 67.93 3.24 0.38
CA ASP A 785 69.18 3.66 0.99
C ASP A 785 70.10 2.44 1.14
N VAL A 786 71.40 2.61 0.91
CA VAL A 786 72.38 1.51 1.03
C VAL A 786 73.18 1.67 2.30
N GLN A 787 73.11 0.67 3.18
CA GLN A 787 73.92 0.60 4.38
C GLN A 787 75.24 -0.10 4.09
N PHE A 788 76.33 0.65 4.28
CA PHE A 788 77.68 0.11 4.20
C PHE A 788 78.06 -0.65 5.48
N PRO A 789 78.85 -1.73 5.37
CA PRO A 789 79.35 -2.43 6.55
C PRO A 789 80.21 -1.49 7.40
N LYS A 790 79.98 -1.49 8.72
CA LYS A 790 80.74 -0.67 9.68
C LYS A 790 82.11 -1.26 10.05
N GLN A 791 82.36 -2.52 9.68
CA GLN A 791 83.60 -3.24 9.99
C GLN A 791 84.62 -3.06 8.85
N GLU A 792 85.90 -2.98 9.21
CA GLU A 792 86.98 -2.93 8.22
C GLU A 792 87.16 -4.30 7.55
N LEU A 793 87.34 -4.29 6.24
CA LEU A 793 87.62 -5.49 5.44
C LEU A 793 89.12 -5.81 5.45
N SER A 794 89.49 -7.09 5.35
CA SER A 794 90.90 -7.49 5.21
C SER A 794 91.49 -7.05 3.88
N GLU A 795 92.82 -6.94 3.79
CA GLU A 795 93.50 -6.52 2.55
C GLU A 795 93.25 -7.51 1.40
N GLU A 796 93.13 -8.81 1.69
CA GLU A 796 92.77 -9.84 0.69
C GLU A 796 91.35 -9.62 0.16
N ALA A 797 90.38 -9.32 1.04
CA ALA A 797 88.99 -9.06 0.66
C ALA A 797 88.86 -7.76 -0.14
N LYS A 798 89.61 -6.70 0.21
CA LYS A 798 89.66 -5.44 -0.55
C LYS A 798 90.14 -5.66 -1.99
N GLU A 799 91.19 -6.47 -2.17
CA GLU A 799 91.74 -6.75 -3.50
C GLU A 799 90.81 -7.61 -4.36
N GLN A 800 90.11 -8.59 -3.76
CA GLN A 800 89.06 -9.36 -4.43
C GLN A 800 87.91 -8.47 -4.91
N ILE A 801 87.45 -7.52 -4.08
CA ILE A 801 86.38 -6.58 -4.44
C ILE A 801 86.81 -5.66 -5.60
N ARG A 802 88.05 -5.15 -5.58
CA ARG A 802 88.58 -4.34 -6.70
C ARG A 802 88.55 -5.11 -8.03
N LYS A 803 88.98 -6.38 -8.02
CA LYS A 803 88.95 -7.25 -9.20
C LYS A 803 87.52 -7.59 -9.66
N LEU A 804 86.61 -7.83 -8.72
CA LEU A 804 85.21 -8.16 -9.00
C LEU A 804 84.42 -6.99 -9.60
N LEU A 805 84.61 -5.78 -9.08
CA LEU A 805 83.89 -4.59 -9.56
C LEU A 805 84.48 -4.00 -10.84
N GLY A 806 85.80 -4.13 -11.06
CA GLY A 806 86.46 -3.69 -12.29
C GLY A 806 86.31 -2.20 -12.61
N GLN A 807 86.13 -1.35 -11.59
CA GLN A 807 85.89 0.09 -11.73
C GLN A 807 87.18 0.90 -11.54
N ASP A 808 87.39 1.89 -12.40
CA ASP A 808 88.43 2.91 -12.23
C ASP A 808 88.05 3.90 -11.11
N ALA A 809 89.04 4.57 -10.51
CA ALA A 809 88.80 5.54 -9.44
C ALA A 809 88.07 6.80 -9.95
N ILE A 810 86.81 6.97 -9.55
CA ILE A 810 86.01 8.16 -9.89
C ILE A 810 85.96 9.10 -8.67
N ASN A 811 86.86 10.10 -8.65
CA ASN A 811 86.90 11.12 -7.59
C ASN A 811 86.38 12.46 -8.13
N LYS A 812 85.05 12.66 -8.11
CA LYS A 812 84.41 13.90 -8.57
C LYS A 812 84.04 14.79 -7.38
N VAL A 813 84.72 15.93 -7.26
CA VAL A 813 84.37 16.97 -6.28
C VAL A 813 83.22 17.81 -6.85
N TYR A 814 82.09 17.91 -6.14
CA TYR A 814 80.93 18.72 -6.52
C TYR A 814 80.38 19.48 -5.31
N ASN A 815 79.80 20.67 -5.54
CA ASN A 815 79.40 21.60 -4.47
C ASN A 815 77.94 21.45 -4.01
N GLY A 816 77.15 20.53 -4.58
CA GLY A 816 75.83 20.10 -4.10
C GLY A 816 74.71 21.15 -3.97
N LEU A 817 74.99 22.44 -4.16
CA LEU A 817 74.11 23.57 -3.81
C LEU A 817 73.31 24.12 -5.00
N ARG A 818 73.55 23.64 -6.22
CA ARG A 818 72.74 23.93 -7.41
C ARG A 818 72.51 22.61 -8.14
N GLY A 819 71.34 22.01 -7.94
CA GLY A 819 70.98 20.73 -8.55
C GLY A 819 71.11 20.78 -10.07
N PHE A 820 71.98 19.92 -10.61
CA PHE A 820 71.96 19.46 -11.99
C PHE A 820 71.57 17.99 -11.99
#